data_AF-A0A4T0VT96-F1
#
_entry.id   AF-A0A4T0VT96-F1
#
_cell.length_a   1.000
_cell.length_b   1.000
_cell.length_c   1.000
_cell.angle_alpha   90.00
_cell.angle_beta   90.00
_cell.angle_gamma   90.00
#
_symmetry.space_group_name_H-M   'P 1'
#
loop_
_entity.id
_entity.type
_entity.pdbx_description
1 polymer ?
#
loop_
_entity_poly.entity_id
_entity_poly.type
_entity_poly.pdbx_seq_one_letter_code
_entity_poly.pdbx_strand_id
1 'polypeptide(L)'
;MTGNEGESLGDDGYSRTIDKLRELGIADLVPLPQLVVVGDQSSGKSSVLESVTGFAFPRSPELCTRYATQITCRRDETESVHVTIIPSQESNDDRKERLRAFVYSVQKNDMALADVFAKANKTMGLRGVKDGSASGSAFTEDILKIEIGGPKQHHLTVIDVPGIFRTATKDLTTDDDIVLVRNMVQRYIKDQRTIILAVIPCNVDIATQEVLTLAKEVDPDGIRTMGVLTKPDLATERATKQIVCELVEGKRHSLRLGYCVVKNRSADDETSTIKDRNSSEKAFFSAAPWTRLKSTKRVGVGSLSKRLRDLLRDVSKKEFKNVTAEVLRMLRENDLELERMGPSRSGPDAQRRFLGQVASDFQDAARRARDGHYSGMAMFDENPNLRLVTLIVSINEEFNDTFALRGHTRHFDGPIDQEDDMEKSPEPSKPIETDRKLSGILREVGFECPEPLSDSLLADIEIVFHQSRGAELGSFGGSVLAQVFKEQSKKWKPLVLQHVSRAIVIVHDFIGETLRLKCPDDGTFEELHDQFLLPKLRASYQRAMDHAQFLIDVELSGQPYTMNHYFNSNLQVSQATRLQEAIDKVVGPATCNASENGASNGMSKGGGSGSTAAPKTTGGVLGPDRDESPFNFSQQKKDEPSGAAGWWVPRAMIPKLTTNRSNAEQVREDIHDILRSYYKVARKRFVDVVLQQVIFHFLLDARDSPIKIFCPDLVMGMNDRQLRMIAGEDSATQEKREHLARIVENLKLAAEELRFGSK
;
A
#
# COMPACT_ATOMS: atom_id res chain seq x y z
N MET A 1 6.61 74.07 -9.52
CA MET A 1 7.39 73.15 -10.38
C MET A 1 7.62 71.87 -9.60
N THR A 2 7.30 70.73 -10.24
CA THR A 2 7.72 69.35 -9.95
C THR A 2 7.67 68.88 -8.49
N GLY A 3 6.59 68.19 -8.14
CA GLY A 3 6.49 67.40 -6.92
C GLY A 3 5.53 66.24 -7.13
N ASN A 4 6.00 65.18 -7.80
CA ASN A 4 5.50 63.81 -7.67
C ASN A 4 6.20 62.92 -8.70
N GLU A 5 6.92 61.91 -8.24
CA GLU A 5 7.11 60.60 -8.88
C GLU A 5 8.19 59.85 -8.08
N GLY A 6 7.74 59.12 -7.05
CA GLY A 6 8.63 58.36 -6.17
C GLY A 6 7.89 57.31 -5.32
N GLU A 7 6.69 56.88 -5.71
CA GLU A 7 6.08 55.70 -5.10
C GLU A 7 6.62 54.44 -5.83
N SER A 8 7.58 53.85 -5.14
CA SER A 8 8.46 52.73 -5.49
C SER A 8 7.73 51.48 -6.00
N LEU A 9 8.27 50.93 -7.09
CA LEU A 9 7.92 49.69 -7.80
C LEU A 9 7.90 48.39 -6.96
N GLY A 10 8.28 48.42 -5.68
CA GLY A 10 8.33 47.23 -4.82
C GLY A 10 7.01 46.78 -4.18
N ASP A 11 5.98 47.63 -4.14
CA ASP A 11 4.76 47.40 -3.32
C ASP A 11 3.64 46.62 -4.05
N ASP A 12 3.77 46.42 -5.38
CA ASP A 12 2.82 45.70 -6.24
C ASP A 12 3.10 44.19 -6.37
N GLY A 13 4.18 43.68 -5.74
CA GLY A 13 4.66 42.30 -5.92
C GLY A 13 3.71 41.22 -5.36
N TYR A 14 3.18 41.44 -4.16
CA TYR A 14 2.25 40.49 -3.51
C TYR A 14 0.97 40.32 -4.31
N SER A 15 0.40 41.45 -4.76
CA SER A 15 -0.79 41.52 -5.58
C SER A 15 -0.63 40.75 -6.90
N ARG A 16 0.48 40.96 -7.63
CA ARG A 16 0.78 40.19 -8.85
C ARG A 16 0.92 38.68 -8.58
N THR A 17 1.53 38.33 -7.45
CA THR A 17 1.72 36.92 -7.07
C THR A 17 0.37 36.25 -6.81
N ILE A 18 -0.56 36.91 -6.10
CA ILE A 18 -1.91 36.39 -5.85
C ILE A 18 -2.68 36.15 -7.16
N ASP A 19 -2.55 37.03 -8.15
CA ASP A 19 -3.20 36.82 -9.46
C ASP A 19 -2.62 35.62 -10.21
N LYS A 20 -1.29 35.46 -10.22
CA LYS A 20 -0.67 34.25 -10.80
C LYS A 20 -1.13 32.97 -10.11
N LEU A 21 -1.31 32.99 -8.79
CA LEU A 21 -1.89 31.85 -8.07
C LEU A 21 -3.32 31.55 -8.53
N ARG A 22 -4.13 32.56 -8.84
CA ARG A 22 -5.46 32.35 -9.44
C ARG A 22 -5.37 31.74 -10.84
N GLU A 23 -4.44 32.21 -11.67
CA GLU A 23 -4.22 31.69 -13.02
C GLU A 23 -3.82 30.21 -13.01
N LEU A 24 -3.03 29.79 -12.01
CA LEU A 24 -2.63 28.40 -11.78
C LEU A 24 -3.74 27.52 -11.15
N GLY A 25 -4.94 28.07 -10.93
CA GLY A 25 -6.06 27.36 -10.31
C GLY A 25 -5.90 27.10 -8.81
N ILE A 26 -4.91 27.72 -8.14
CA ILE A 26 -4.68 27.54 -6.69
C ILE A 26 -5.83 28.13 -5.88
N ALA A 27 -6.57 29.08 -6.43
CA ALA A 27 -7.74 29.67 -5.77
C ALA A 27 -8.82 28.64 -5.39
N ASP A 28 -8.90 27.52 -6.13
CA ASP A 28 -9.82 26.41 -5.83
C ASP A 28 -9.32 25.52 -4.68
N LEU A 29 -8.01 25.52 -4.43
CA LEU A 29 -7.33 24.68 -3.43
C LEU A 29 -7.08 25.44 -2.12
N VAL A 30 -6.68 26.70 -2.24
CA VAL A 30 -6.31 27.59 -1.13
C VAL A 30 -7.02 28.92 -1.35
N PRO A 31 -7.86 29.37 -0.40
CA PRO A 31 -8.52 30.66 -0.53
C PRO A 31 -7.53 31.82 -0.56
N LEU A 32 -7.70 32.71 -1.53
CA LEU A 32 -6.82 33.85 -1.74
C LEU A 32 -7.48 35.17 -1.30
N PRO A 33 -6.70 36.15 -0.80
CA PRO A 33 -7.20 37.48 -0.46
C PRO A 33 -7.98 38.12 -1.61
N GLN A 34 -9.19 38.59 -1.30
CA GLN A 34 -10.10 39.13 -2.31
C GLN A 34 -11.10 40.11 -1.75
N LEU A 35 -11.71 40.91 -2.63
CA LEU A 35 -12.77 41.84 -2.29
C LEU A 35 -14.06 41.42 -2.98
N VAL A 36 -15.12 41.25 -2.20
CA VAL A 36 -16.45 40.87 -2.71
C VAL A 36 -17.44 42.00 -2.42
N VAL A 37 -18.17 42.42 -3.45
CA VAL A 37 -19.18 43.49 -3.36
C VAL A 37 -20.55 42.88 -3.23
N VAL A 38 -21.20 43.17 -2.11
CA VAL A 38 -22.48 42.59 -1.72
C VAL A 38 -23.48 43.69 -1.42
N GLY A 39 -24.76 43.45 -1.65
CA GLY A 39 -25.81 44.44 -1.41
C GLY A 39 -27.12 44.04 -2.07
N ASP A 40 -28.21 44.59 -1.55
CA ASP A 40 -29.57 44.34 -2.03
C ASP A 40 -29.73 44.77 -3.51
N GLN A 41 -30.70 44.19 -4.21
CA GLN A 41 -31.01 44.60 -5.59
C GLN A 41 -31.22 46.13 -5.66
N SER A 42 -30.65 46.77 -6.68
CA SER A 42 -30.73 48.24 -6.87
C SER A 42 -30.08 49.11 -5.78
N SER A 43 -29.24 48.55 -4.89
CA SER A 43 -28.45 49.33 -3.91
C SER A 43 -27.33 50.19 -4.51
N GLY A 44 -27.06 50.04 -5.82
CA GLY A 44 -26.03 50.81 -6.53
C GLY A 44 -24.66 50.12 -6.62
N LYS A 45 -24.58 48.80 -6.39
CA LYS A 45 -23.35 47.98 -6.52
C LYS A 45 -22.59 48.23 -7.82
N SER A 46 -23.23 48.01 -8.96
CA SER A 46 -22.61 48.15 -10.29
C SER A 46 -22.14 49.59 -10.53
N SER A 47 -22.83 50.60 -10.01
CA SER A 47 -22.39 52.01 -10.11
C SER A 47 -21.18 52.32 -9.22
N VAL A 48 -21.08 51.68 -8.04
CA VAL A 48 -19.88 51.77 -7.18
C VAL A 48 -18.70 51.10 -7.87
N LEU A 49 -18.91 49.90 -8.41
CA LEU A 49 -17.88 49.17 -9.15
C LEU A 49 -17.43 49.91 -10.41
N GLU A 50 -18.35 50.45 -11.20
CA GLU A 50 -18.04 51.30 -12.35
C GLU A 50 -17.15 52.48 -11.95
N SER A 51 -17.46 53.09 -10.79
CA SER A 51 -16.72 54.23 -10.29
C SER A 51 -15.32 53.88 -9.77
N VAL A 52 -15.14 52.68 -9.20
CA VAL A 52 -13.85 52.22 -8.65
C VAL A 52 -12.95 51.60 -9.74
N THR A 53 -13.52 50.81 -10.65
CA THR A 53 -12.79 50.08 -11.70
C THR A 53 -12.65 50.88 -13.00
N GLY A 54 -13.50 51.89 -13.21
CA GLY A 54 -13.56 52.66 -14.45
C GLY A 54 -14.10 51.84 -15.63
N PHE A 55 -14.82 50.74 -15.35
CA PHE A 55 -15.45 49.84 -16.31
C PHE A 55 -16.97 50.00 -16.27
N ALA A 56 -17.58 50.35 -17.40
CA ALA A 56 -19.03 50.54 -17.49
C ALA A 56 -19.76 49.19 -17.55
N PHE A 57 -20.63 48.93 -16.59
CA PHE A 57 -21.52 47.78 -16.63
C PHE A 57 -22.78 48.09 -17.45
N PRO A 58 -23.36 47.11 -18.16
CA PRO A 58 -24.64 47.28 -18.83
C PRO A 58 -25.72 47.71 -17.83
N ARG A 59 -26.42 48.81 -18.12
CA ARG A 59 -27.52 49.32 -17.28
C ARG A 59 -28.84 48.81 -17.83
N SER A 60 -29.42 47.82 -17.16
CA SER A 60 -30.77 47.31 -17.46
C SER A 60 -31.67 47.42 -16.21
N PRO A 61 -32.89 47.99 -16.32
CA PRO A 61 -33.78 48.23 -15.17
C PRO A 61 -34.19 46.98 -14.39
N GLU A 62 -34.15 45.81 -15.03
CA GLU A 62 -34.80 44.60 -14.52
C GLU A 62 -33.84 43.64 -13.78
N LEU A 63 -32.67 43.32 -14.36
CA LEU A 63 -31.61 42.49 -13.74
C LEU A 63 -30.24 42.91 -14.30
N CYS A 64 -29.37 43.52 -13.50
CA CYS A 64 -28.03 43.98 -13.93
C CYS A 64 -26.95 42.89 -13.83
N THR A 65 -26.88 42.16 -12.70
CA THR A 65 -25.83 41.17 -12.42
C THR A 65 -26.47 39.80 -12.20
N ARG A 66 -26.25 38.84 -13.12
CA ARG A 66 -26.88 37.50 -13.13
C ARG A 66 -25.93 36.35 -12.77
N TYR A 67 -24.65 36.67 -12.61
CA TYR A 67 -23.57 35.76 -12.24
C TYR A 67 -22.50 36.55 -11.50
N ALA A 68 -21.61 35.84 -10.80
CA ALA A 68 -20.45 36.49 -10.23
C ALA A 68 -19.56 37.04 -11.35
N THR A 69 -19.17 38.31 -11.24
CA THR A 69 -18.27 38.97 -12.20
C THR A 69 -16.97 39.32 -11.49
N GLN A 70 -15.89 38.63 -11.85
CA GLN A 70 -14.56 38.94 -11.34
C GLN A 70 -13.90 39.97 -12.25
N ILE A 71 -13.63 41.15 -11.71
CA ILE A 71 -12.89 42.21 -12.40
C ILE A 71 -11.49 42.31 -11.80
N THR A 72 -10.49 42.10 -12.64
CA THR A 72 -9.08 42.25 -12.28
C THR A 72 -8.50 43.40 -13.09
N CYS A 73 -8.23 44.52 -12.43
CA CYS A 73 -7.47 45.62 -13.02
C CYS A 73 -5.98 45.38 -12.77
N ARG A 74 -5.14 45.48 -13.81
CA ARG A 74 -3.68 45.36 -13.69
C ARG A 74 -2.97 46.43 -14.49
N ARG A 75 -1.80 46.83 -14.02
CA ARG A 75 -0.94 47.77 -14.75
C ARG A 75 -0.30 47.05 -15.93
N ASP A 76 -0.48 47.59 -17.12
CA ASP A 76 0.01 47.01 -18.38
C ASP A 76 0.53 48.12 -19.29
N GLU A 77 1.36 47.82 -20.28
CA GLU A 77 1.91 48.82 -21.20
C GLU A 77 0.83 49.36 -22.15
N THR A 78 -0.07 48.49 -22.57
CA THR A 78 -1.17 48.79 -23.49
C THR A 78 -2.53 48.70 -22.80
N GLU A 79 -3.48 49.54 -23.18
CA GLU A 79 -4.86 49.39 -22.73
C GLU A 79 -5.52 48.18 -23.42
N SER A 80 -5.90 47.18 -22.63
CA SER A 80 -6.53 45.95 -23.12
C SER A 80 -7.66 45.51 -22.19
N VAL A 81 -8.67 44.87 -22.74
CA VAL A 81 -9.72 44.19 -21.97
C VAL A 81 -9.85 42.77 -22.47
N HIS A 82 -9.67 41.80 -21.58
CA HIS A 82 -9.84 40.38 -21.85
C HIS A 82 -11.02 39.84 -21.06
N VAL A 83 -11.92 39.14 -21.73
CA VAL A 83 -13.13 38.56 -21.13
C VAL A 83 -13.13 37.06 -21.36
N THR A 84 -13.24 36.30 -20.28
CA THR A 84 -13.26 34.84 -20.26
C THR A 84 -14.32 34.32 -19.30
N ILE A 85 -14.68 33.04 -19.39
CA ILE A 85 -15.65 32.40 -18.50
C ILE A 85 -14.96 31.30 -17.70
N ILE A 86 -15.12 31.33 -16.38
CA ILE A 86 -14.73 30.24 -15.49
C ILE A 86 -15.99 29.40 -15.21
N PRO A 87 -16.04 28.14 -15.66
CA PRO A 87 -17.21 27.29 -15.48
C PRO A 87 -17.35 26.81 -14.03
N SER A 88 -18.58 26.56 -13.59
CA SER A 88 -18.83 25.97 -12.25
C SER A 88 -18.22 24.56 -12.11
N GLN A 89 -17.76 24.21 -10.91
CA GLN A 89 -17.12 22.93 -10.63
C GLN A 89 -18.04 21.73 -10.87
N GLU A 90 -19.35 21.91 -10.69
CA GLU A 90 -20.38 20.87 -10.86
C GLU A 90 -20.85 20.68 -12.31
N SER A 91 -20.29 21.44 -13.27
CA SER A 91 -20.64 21.29 -14.70
C SER A 91 -19.99 20.07 -15.36
N ASN A 92 -20.69 19.43 -16.31
CA ASN A 92 -20.14 18.38 -17.17
C ASN A 92 -18.94 18.90 -18.00
N ASP A 93 -17.96 18.04 -18.27
CA ASP A 93 -16.71 18.36 -18.97
C ASP A 93 -16.95 18.97 -20.35
N ASP A 94 -17.92 18.47 -21.12
CA ASP A 94 -18.30 19.05 -22.41
C ASP A 94 -18.78 20.51 -22.29
N ARG A 95 -19.46 20.86 -21.19
CA ARG A 95 -19.91 22.23 -20.92
C ARG A 95 -18.72 23.09 -20.47
N LYS A 96 -17.85 22.55 -19.61
CA LYS A 96 -16.63 23.24 -19.15
C LYS A 96 -15.74 23.62 -20.34
N GLU A 97 -15.54 22.72 -21.29
CA GLU A 97 -14.73 22.97 -22.49
C GLU A 97 -15.35 24.07 -23.37
N ARG A 98 -16.67 24.02 -23.62
CA ARG A 98 -17.38 25.08 -24.36
C ARG A 98 -17.28 26.45 -23.69
N LEU A 99 -17.39 26.51 -22.36
CA LEU A 99 -17.30 27.76 -21.60
C LEU A 99 -15.86 28.31 -21.60
N ARG A 100 -14.85 27.45 -21.45
CA ARG A 100 -13.43 27.85 -21.53
C ARG A 100 -13.02 28.34 -22.92
N ALA A 101 -13.68 27.87 -23.98
CA ALA A 101 -13.47 28.37 -25.34
C ALA A 101 -13.97 29.82 -25.55
N PHE A 102 -14.76 30.36 -24.62
CA PHE A 102 -15.20 31.75 -24.68
C PHE A 102 -14.06 32.70 -24.28
N VAL A 103 -13.39 33.28 -25.28
CA VAL A 103 -12.34 34.28 -25.09
C VAL A 103 -12.59 35.47 -26.01
N TYR A 104 -12.71 36.66 -25.43
CA TYR A 104 -12.82 37.93 -26.16
C TYR A 104 -11.73 38.89 -25.71
N SER A 105 -11.09 39.55 -26.68
CA SER A 105 -10.21 40.69 -26.42
C SER A 105 -10.76 41.90 -27.17
N VAL A 106 -11.01 42.98 -26.44
CA VAL A 106 -11.59 44.22 -26.99
C VAL A 106 -10.79 45.43 -26.54
N GLN A 107 -10.76 46.46 -27.38
CA GLN A 107 -10.36 47.80 -26.94
C GLN A 107 -11.53 48.46 -26.18
N LYS A 108 -11.20 49.38 -25.26
CA LYS A 108 -12.11 50.00 -24.30
C LYS A 108 -13.14 50.94 -24.96
N ASN A 109 -14.06 50.38 -25.77
CA ASN A 109 -15.20 51.07 -26.36
C ASN A 109 -16.51 50.44 -25.84
N ASP A 110 -17.38 51.26 -25.26
CA ASP A 110 -18.60 50.82 -24.55
C ASP A 110 -19.58 50.00 -25.42
N MET A 111 -19.70 50.34 -26.72
CA MET A 111 -20.62 49.61 -27.62
C MET A 111 -20.19 48.17 -27.90
N ALA A 112 -18.88 47.87 -27.94
CA ALA A 112 -18.40 46.51 -28.18
C ALA A 112 -18.56 45.60 -26.93
N LEU A 113 -18.59 46.20 -25.75
CA LEU A 113 -18.69 45.48 -24.47
C LEU A 113 -20.10 44.97 -24.20
N ALA A 114 -21.14 45.77 -24.49
CA ALA A 114 -22.53 45.34 -24.35
C ALA A 114 -22.83 44.06 -25.16
N ASP A 115 -22.28 43.98 -26.37
CA ASP A 115 -22.38 42.79 -27.22
C ASP A 115 -21.65 41.58 -26.63
N VAL A 116 -20.50 41.79 -25.97
CA VAL A 116 -19.75 40.71 -25.30
C VAL A 116 -20.57 40.15 -24.13
N PHE A 117 -21.21 41.01 -23.32
CA PHE A 117 -22.11 40.56 -22.25
C PHE A 117 -23.30 39.77 -22.78
N ALA A 118 -23.92 40.21 -23.88
CA ALA A 118 -25.01 39.47 -24.51
C ALA A 118 -24.57 38.08 -25.00
N LYS A 119 -23.38 37.98 -25.61
CA LYS A 119 -22.80 36.71 -26.03
C LYS A 119 -22.41 35.81 -24.85
N ALA A 120 -21.85 36.38 -23.79
CA ALA A 120 -21.53 35.65 -22.56
C ALA A 120 -22.80 35.05 -21.94
N ASN A 121 -23.88 35.85 -21.83
CA ASN A 121 -25.17 35.39 -21.31
C ASN A 121 -25.73 34.22 -22.11
N LYS A 122 -25.66 34.31 -23.44
CA LYS A 122 -26.09 33.22 -24.34
C LYS A 122 -25.24 31.96 -24.16
N THR A 123 -23.91 32.12 -24.02
CA THR A 123 -22.96 31.01 -23.85
C THR A 123 -23.16 30.31 -22.51
N MET A 124 -23.46 31.06 -21.45
CA MET A 124 -23.79 30.55 -20.12
C MET A 124 -25.20 29.94 -20.03
N GLY A 125 -26.01 29.98 -21.10
CA GLY A 125 -27.36 29.42 -21.11
C GLY A 125 -28.38 30.21 -20.29
N LEU A 126 -28.14 31.50 -20.08
CA LEU A 126 -29.05 32.38 -19.33
C LEU A 126 -30.21 32.82 -20.20
N ARG A 127 -31.40 32.94 -19.59
CA ARG A 127 -32.62 33.34 -20.30
C ARG A 127 -32.51 34.78 -20.83
N GLY A 128 -32.83 35.00 -22.10
CA GLY A 128 -32.90 36.34 -22.69
C GLY A 128 -34.00 37.19 -22.03
N VAL A 129 -33.74 38.49 -21.83
CA VAL A 129 -34.74 39.45 -21.31
C VAL A 129 -35.91 39.64 -22.30
N LYS A 130 -35.65 39.44 -23.60
CA LYS A 130 -36.60 39.74 -24.69
C LYS A 130 -37.13 38.54 -25.46
N ASP A 131 -36.63 37.32 -25.17
CA ASP A 131 -37.06 36.10 -25.84
C ASP A 131 -37.95 35.29 -24.90
N GLY A 132 -39.24 35.16 -25.24
CA GLY A 132 -40.23 34.36 -24.52
C GLY A 132 -40.02 32.85 -24.62
N SER A 133 -38.80 32.37 -24.83
CA SER A 133 -38.46 30.95 -24.84
C SER A 133 -38.14 30.48 -23.42
N ALA A 134 -38.90 29.50 -22.94
CA ALA A 134 -38.93 29.04 -21.55
C ALA A 134 -37.74 28.15 -21.13
N SER A 135 -36.62 28.16 -21.85
CA SER A 135 -35.48 27.28 -21.57
C SER A 135 -34.25 28.10 -21.17
N GLY A 136 -33.93 28.10 -19.86
CA GLY A 136 -32.75 28.74 -19.29
C GLY A 136 -32.98 29.28 -17.87
N SER A 137 -31.94 29.23 -17.03
CA SER A 137 -31.95 29.79 -15.66
C SER A 137 -31.82 31.33 -15.70
N ALA A 138 -32.36 32.02 -14.69
CA ALA A 138 -32.18 33.46 -14.53
C ALA A 138 -30.78 33.83 -14.02
N PHE A 139 -30.16 32.93 -13.23
CA PHE A 139 -28.82 33.07 -12.67
C PHE A 139 -27.96 31.83 -12.96
N THR A 140 -26.64 31.99 -12.95
CA THR A 140 -25.68 30.89 -13.05
C THR A 140 -24.56 31.04 -12.04
N GLU A 141 -23.97 29.92 -11.63
CA GLU A 141 -22.78 29.87 -10.79
C GLU A 141 -21.48 30.04 -11.58
N ASP A 142 -21.56 30.02 -12.92
CA ASP A 142 -20.43 30.37 -13.78
C ASP A 142 -19.95 31.80 -13.49
N ILE A 143 -18.64 32.05 -13.62
CA ILE A 143 -18.04 33.36 -13.32
C ILE A 143 -17.60 34.02 -14.62
N LEU A 144 -17.99 35.28 -14.83
CA LEU A 144 -17.42 36.10 -15.89
C LEU A 144 -16.14 36.77 -15.38
N LYS A 145 -15.00 36.41 -15.95
CA LYS A 145 -13.70 37.01 -15.62
C LYS A 145 -13.37 38.10 -16.63
N ILE A 146 -13.19 39.33 -16.14
CA ILE A 146 -12.82 40.50 -16.92
C ILE A 146 -11.47 41.00 -16.42
N GLU A 147 -10.47 40.99 -17.28
CA GLU A 147 -9.14 41.54 -17.02
C GLU A 147 -8.97 42.85 -17.77
N ILE A 148 -8.62 43.92 -17.05
CA ILE A 148 -8.43 45.26 -17.60
C ILE A 148 -6.97 45.65 -17.42
N GLY A 149 -6.24 45.68 -18.53
CA GLY A 149 -4.85 46.14 -18.62
C GLY A 149 -4.77 47.63 -18.97
N GLY A 150 -3.78 48.33 -18.43
CA GLY A 150 -3.40 49.65 -18.93
C GLY A 150 -2.41 50.41 -18.04
N PRO A 151 -1.74 51.44 -18.58
CA PRO A 151 -0.62 52.09 -17.88
C PRO A 151 -1.06 52.92 -16.66
N LYS A 152 -2.34 53.31 -16.63
CA LYS A 152 -3.00 54.08 -15.55
C LYS A 152 -3.77 53.20 -14.57
N GLN A 153 -3.80 51.88 -14.79
CA GLN A 153 -4.50 50.95 -13.91
C GLN A 153 -3.66 50.64 -12.67
N HIS A 154 -4.35 50.44 -11.55
CA HIS A 154 -3.76 49.91 -10.33
C HIS A 154 -4.23 48.49 -10.12
N HIS A 155 -3.40 47.69 -9.47
CA HIS A 155 -3.75 46.31 -9.20
C HIS A 155 -4.94 46.22 -8.22
N LEU A 156 -6.06 45.71 -8.69
CA LEU A 156 -7.29 45.58 -7.91
C LEU A 156 -8.14 44.45 -8.47
N THR A 157 -8.38 43.42 -7.66
CA THR A 157 -9.29 42.31 -8.00
C THR A 157 -10.55 42.42 -7.14
N VAL A 158 -11.71 42.53 -7.79
CA VAL A 158 -13.02 42.69 -7.16
C VAL A 158 -14.01 41.70 -7.77
N ILE A 159 -14.83 41.09 -6.92
CA ILE A 159 -15.89 40.18 -7.32
C ILE A 159 -17.23 40.87 -7.07
N ASP A 160 -17.97 41.13 -8.15
CA ASP A 160 -19.39 41.52 -8.09
C ASP A 160 -20.23 40.25 -7.96
N VAL A 161 -21.07 40.16 -6.94
CA VAL A 161 -22.04 39.07 -6.81
C VAL A 161 -23.46 39.58 -7.04
N PRO A 162 -24.38 38.72 -7.54
CA PRO A 162 -25.78 39.11 -7.74
C PRO A 162 -26.41 39.76 -6.50
N GLY A 163 -27.28 40.75 -6.74
CA GLY A 163 -27.93 41.47 -5.67
C GLY A 163 -28.96 40.62 -4.94
N ILE A 164 -29.03 40.74 -3.61
CA ILE A 164 -29.98 39.98 -2.79
C ILE A 164 -31.39 40.54 -2.98
N PHE A 165 -32.38 39.67 -3.16
CA PHE A 165 -33.79 40.03 -3.30
C PHE A 165 -34.68 39.05 -2.52
N ARG A 166 -35.88 39.51 -2.11
CA ARG A 166 -36.77 38.80 -1.16
C ARG A 166 -38.01 38.18 -1.79
N THR A 167 -38.32 38.56 -3.02
CA THR A 167 -39.57 38.17 -3.68
C THR A 167 -39.28 37.91 -5.14
N ALA A 168 -39.76 36.77 -5.62
CA ALA A 168 -39.72 36.41 -7.03
C ALA A 168 -40.46 37.46 -7.87
N THR A 169 -39.82 37.96 -8.92
CA THR A 169 -40.48 38.85 -9.88
C THR A 169 -41.17 37.97 -10.92
N LYS A 170 -42.48 38.17 -11.09
CA LYS A 170 -43.30 37.35 -11.99
C LYS A 170 -42.67 37.34 -13.40
N ASP A 171 -42.53 36.14 -13.94
CA ASP A 171 -41.87 35.85 -15.22
C ASP A 171 -40.37 36.14 -15.28
N LEU A 172 -39.71 36.71 -14.26
CA LEU A 172 -38.25 37.02 -14.29
C LEU A 172 -37.39 36.16 -13.37
N THR A 173 -37.84 35.85 -12.15
CA THR A 173 -37.09 35.07 -11.15
C THR A 173 -38.02 34.10 -10.41
N THR A 174 -37.47 33.04 -9.83
CA THR A 174 -38.18 32.04 -9.02
C THR A 174 -37.76 32.07 -7.55
N ASP A 175 -38.45 31.33 -6.69
CA ASP A 175 -38.04 31.16 -5.29
C ASP A 175 -36.72 30.38 -5.18
N ASP A 176 -36.46 29.44 -6.10
CA ASP A 176 -35.19 28.73 -6.20
C ASP A 176 -34.02 29.69 -6.54
N ASP A 177 -34.27 30.71 -7.37
CA ASP A 177 -33.28 31.74 -7.68
C ASP A 177 -32.88 32.57 -6.45
N ILE A 178 -33.81 32.80 -5.51
CA ILE A 178 -33.51 33.50 -4.24
C ILE A 178 -32.50 32.68 -3.42
N VAL A 179 -32.75 31.37 -3.30
CA VAL A 179 -31.87 30.45 -2.57
C VAL A 179 -30.51 30.35 -3.26
N LEU A 180 -30.49 30.24 -4.60
CA LEU A 180 -29.27 30.20 -5.39
C LEU A 180 -28.41 31.45 -5.16
N VAL A 181 -28.98 32.65 -5.27
CA VAL A 181 -28.25 33.91 -5.06
C VAL A 181 -27.75 34.03 -3.62
N ARG A 182 -28.55 33.64 -2.62
CA ARG A 182 -28.11 33.63 -1.22
C ARG A 182 -26.93 32.68 -1.02
N ASN A 183 -26.99 31.47 -1.57
CA ASN A 183 -25.91 30.48 -1.50
C ASN A 183 -24.64 30.96 -2.21
N MET A 184 -24.77 31.57 -3.40
CA MET A 184 -23.65 32.17 -4.12
C MET A 184 -22.97 33.24 -3.25
N VAL A 185 -23.73 34.19 -2.70
CA VAL A 185 -23.20 35.22 -1.81
C VAL A 185 -22.49 34.60 -0.60
N GLN A 186 -23.13 33.65 0.08
CA GLN A 186 -22.58 32.98 1.26
C GLN A 186 -21.26 32.28 0.97
N ARG A 187 -21.12 31.58 -0.18
CA ARG A 187 -19.84 30.94 -0.57
C ARG A 187 -18.69 31.94 -0.63
N TYR A 188 -18.91 33.11 -1.22
CA TYR A 188 -17.88 34.14 -1.34
C TYR A 188 -17.55 34.82 0.01
N ILE A 189 -18.56 35.13 0.84
CA ILE A 189 -18.33 35.87 2.09
C ILE A 189 -17.87 34.98 3.26
N LYS A 190 -18.08 33.66 3.19
CA LYS A 190 -17.70 32.70 4.26
C LYS A 190 -16.19 32.64 4.49
N ASP A 191 -15.40 32.90 3.45
CA ASP A 191 -13.95 32.84 3.54
C ASP A 191 -13.36 33.99 4.39
N GLN A 192 -12.48 33.66 5.34
CA GLN A 192 -11.90 34.65 6.28
C GLN A 192 -10.95 35.66 5.62
N ARG A 193 -10.36 35.32 4.46
CA ARG A 193 -9.44 36.18 3.68
C ARG A 193 -10.18 37.10 2.71
N THR A 194 -11.50 37.01 2.66
CA THR A 194 -12.36 37.86 1.82
C THR A 194 -12.81 39.12 2.57
N ILE A 195 -12.52 40.29 2.00
CA ILE A 195 -13.04 41.59 2.44
C ILE A 195 -14.46 41.77 1.89
N ILE A 196 -15.41 42.03 2.77
CA ILE A 196 -16.82 42.21 2.43
C ILE A 196 -17.11 43.71 2.24
N LEU A 197 -17.50 44.10 1.02
CA LEU A 197 -17.94 45.46 0.73
C LEU A 197 -19.47 45.51 0.69
N ALA A 198 -20.09 45.95 1.79
CA ALA A 198 -21.54 46.04 1.95
C ALA A 198 -22.07 47.37 1.37
N VAL A 199 -22.69 47.32 0.18
CA VAL A 199 -23.23 48.49 -0.53
C VAL A 199 -24.68 48.73 -0.12
N ILE A 200 -24.92 49.89 0.49
CA ILE A 200 -26.18 50.25 1.15
C ILE A 200 -26.65 51.64 0.68
N PRO A 201 -27.90 51.81 0.26
CA PRO A 201 -28.39 53.13 -0.15
C PRO A 201 -28.77 54.00 1.08
N CYS A 202 -28.43 55.29 1.04
CA CYS A 202 -28.64 56.24 2.13
C CYS A 202 -30.12 56.55 2.42
N ASN A 203 -31.03 56.27 1.49
CA ASN A 203 -32.46 56.57 1.63
C ASN A 203 -33.25 55.45 2.34
N VAL A 204 -32.58 54.36 2.77
CA VAL A 204 -33.21 53.22 3.46
C VAL A 204 -32.54 53.03 4.82
N ASP A 205 -33.29 52.55 5.80
CA ASP A 205 -32.72 52.23 7.11
C ASP A 205 -31.78 51.04 7.03
N ILE A 206 -30.56 51.23 7.54
CA ILE A 206 -29.48 50.26 7.56
C ILE A 206 -29.84 49.01 8.37
N ALA A 207 -30.67 49.14 9.41
CA ALA A 207 -31.10 48.01 10.22
C ALA A 207 -31.94 46.99 9.42
N THR A 208 -32.54 47.41 8.30
CA THR A 208 -33.38 46.57 7.45
C THR A 208 -32.62 45.90 6.30
N GLN A 209 -31.33 46.20 6.14
CA GLN A 209 -30.52 45.73 5.01
C GLN A 209 -30.03 44.30 5.22
N GLU A 210 -30.37 43.42 4.27
CA GLU A 210 -30.06 42.00 4.39
C GLU A 210 -28.56 41.72 4.26
N VAL A 211 -27.86 42.52 3.46
CA VAL A 211 -26.40 42.44 3.33
C VAL A 211 -25.65 42.52 4.65
N LEU A 212 -26.11 43.34 5.61
CA LEU A 212 -25.46 43.43 6.92
C LEU A 212 -25.79 42.26 7.83
N THR A 213 -26.98 41.68 7.69
CA THR A 213 -27.35 40.45 8.40
C THR A 213 -26.46 39.30 7.94
N LEU A 214 -26.33 39.10 6.63
CA LEU A 214 -25.44 38.09 6.06
C LEU A 214 -23.97 38.33 6.42
N ALA A 215 -23.50 39.58 6.38
CA ALA A 215 -22.14 39.90 6.80
C ALA A 215 -21.93 39.59 8.30
N LYS A 216 -22.91 39.87 9.16
CA LYS A 216 -22.81 39.61 10.61
C LYS A 216 -22.83 38.11 10.95
N GLU A 217 -23.47 37.28 10.13
CA GLU A 217 -23.42 35.81 10.27
C GLU A 217 -21.99 35.26 10.10
N VAL A 218 -21.16 35.88 9.25
CA VAL A 218 -19.80 35.40 8.91
C VAL A 218 -18.65 36.29 9.42
N ASP A 219 -18.95 37.50 9.89
CA ASP A 219 -18.05 38.50 10.45
C ASP A 219 -18.75 39.29 11.58
N PRO A 220 -19.06 38.63 12.72
CA PRO A 220 -19.82 39.24 13.81
C PRO A 220 -19.13 40.45 14.46
N ASP A 221 -17.79 40.48 14.44
CA ASP A 221 -16.96 41.58 14.95
C ASP A 221 -16.72 42.70 13.92
N GLY A 222 -17.18 42.53 12.67
CA GLY A 222 -17.03 43.50 11.59
C GLY A 222 -15.57 43.81 11.24
N ILE A 223 -14.66 42.84 11.36
CA ILE A 223 -13.22 43.02 11.19
C ILE A 223 -12.85 43.20 9.71
N ARG A 224 -13.56 42.51 8.82
CA ARG A 224 -13.30 42.46 7.38
C ARG A 224 -14.46 43.01 6.54
N THR A 225 -15.46 43.59 7.20
CA THR A 225 -16.63 44.21 6.55
C THR A 225 -16.52 45.74 6.51
N MET A 226 -16.64 46.32 5.32
CA MET A 226 -16.70 47.76 5.07
C MET A 226 -18.08 48.14 4.50
N GLY A 227 -18.70 49.18 5.05
CA GLY A 227 -19.93 49.73 4.50
C GLY A 227 -19.66 50.80 3.45
N VAL A 228 -20.42 50.77 2.35
CA VAL A 228 -20.41 51.80 1.31
C VAL A 228 -21.82 52.35 1.15
N LEU A 229 -21.99 53.61 1.55
CA LEU A 229 -23.23 54.34 1.50
C LEU A 229 -23.39 55.02 0.14
N THR A 230 -24.45 54.70 -0.59
CA THR A 230 -24.75 55.19 -1.95
C THR A 230 -26.00 56.05 -1.98
N LYS A 231 -26.29 56.69 -3.11
CA LYS A 231 -27.47 57.55 -3.29
C LYS A 231 -27.68 58.60 -2.17
N PRO A 232 -26.64 59.31 -1.71
CA PRO A 232 -26.78 60.30 -0.63
C PRO A 232 -27.65 61.50 -1.01
N ASP A 233 -27.87 61.71 -2.30
CA ASP A 233 -28.75 62.70 -2.90
C ASP A 233 -30.24 62.40 -2.70
N LEU A 234 -30.63 61.12 -2.60
CA LEU A 234 -32.01 60.71 -2.34
C LEU A 234 -32.39 60.78 -0.85
N ALA A 235 -31.41 60.91 0.05
CA ALA A 235 -31.67 61.16 1.46
C ALA A 235 -32.08 62.63 1.64
N THR A 236 -33.37 62.96 1.55
CA THR A 236 -33.88 64.34 1.59
C THR A 236 -34.00 64.87 3.02
N GLU A 237 -34.43 64.02 3.96
CA GLU A 237 -34.67 64.35 5.36
C GLU A 237 -33.38 64.70 6.12
N ARG A 238 -33.45 65.73 6.99
CA ARG A 238 -32.31 66.15 7.81
C ARG A 238 -31.85 65.05 8.78
N ALA A 239 -32.79 64.29 9.34
CA ALA A 239 -32.50 63.18 10.24
C ALA A 239 -31.68 62.09 9.53
N THR A 240 -32.10 61.66 8.34
CA THR A 240 -31.38 60.66 7.53
C THR A 240 -29.98 61.13 7.16
N LYS A 241 -29.82 62.38 6.71
CA LYS A 241 -28.49 62.96 6.43
C LYS A 241 -27.59 62.97 7.67
N GLN A 242 -28.15 63.27 8.84
CA GLN A 242 -27.42 63.27 10.10
C GLN A 242 -26.95 61.86 10.50
N ILE A 243 -27.82 60.86 10.34
CA ILE A 243 -27.51 59.44 10.60
C ILE A 243 -26.36 58.98 9.71
N VAL A 244 -26.42 59.24 8.39
CA VAL A 244 -25.35 58.91 7.44
C VAL A 244 -24.03 59.52 7.86
N CYS A 245 -24.03 60.79 8.29
CA CYS A 245 -22.81 61.44 8.75
C CYS A 245 -22.27 60.82 10.05
N GLU A 246 -23.12 60.45 11.00
CA GLU A 246 -22.72 59.78 12.25
C GLU A 246 -22.13 58.38 11.99
N LEU A 247 -22.63 57.64 10.99
CA LEU A 247 -22.08 56.35 10.58
C LEU A 247 -20.68 56.48 9.98
N VAL A 248 -20.47 57.45 9.08
CA VAL A 248 -19.16 57.70 8.46
C VAL A 248 -18.13 58.14 9.51
N GLU A 249 -18.55 58.94 10.50
CA GLU A 249 -17.74 59.33 11.67
C GLU A 249 -17.47 58.17 12.64
N GLY A 250 -18.16 57.04 12.52
CA GLY A 250 -18.02 55.87 13.40
C GLY A 250 -18.75 55.98 14.74
N LYS A 251 -19.75 56.87 14.86
CA LYS A 251 -20.56 57.07 16.07
C LYS A 251 -21.73 56.09 16.18
N ARG A 252 -22.10 55.42 15.09
CA ARG A 252 -23.17 54.41 15.01
C ARG A 252 -22.70 53.19 14.23
N HIS A 253 -23.27 52.01 14.53
CA HIS A 253 -22.98 50.71 13.91
C HIS A 253 -21.47 50.42 13.73
N SER A 254 -20.86 49.71 14.67
CA SER A 254 -19.40 49.51 14.71
C SER A 254 -18.89 48.46 13.71
N LEU A 255 -18.71 48.85 12.44
CA LEU A 255 -17.81 48.12 11.52
C LEU A 255 -16.38 48.62 11.75
N ARG A 256 -15.40 47.72 11.90
CA ARG A 256 -14.00 48.12 12.14
C ARG A 256 -13.39 48.82 10.93
N LEU A 257 -13.76 48.40 9.73
CA LEU A 257 -13.37 49.09 8.49
C LEU A 257 -14.18 50.38 8.26
N GLY A 258 -15.24 50.62 9.04
CA GLY A 258 -16.07 51.82 8.98
C GLY A 258 -16.90 51.96 7.70
N TYR A 259 -17.52 53.14 7.53
CA TYR A 259 -18.37 53.45 6.38
C TYR A 259 -17.74 54.51 5.48
N CYS A 260 -17.84 54.32 4.16
CA CYS A 260 -17.54 55.35 3.16
C CYS A 260 -18.84 55.80 2.48
N VAL A 261 -18.90 57.04 2.00
CA VAL A 261 -20.06 57.56 1.27
C VAL A 261 -19.65 58.05 -0.12
N VAL A 262 -20.41 57.65 -1.14
CA VAL A 262 -20.13 57.97 -2.54
C VAL A 262 -21.38 58.48 -3.26
N LYS A 263 -21.19 59.42 -4.18
CA LYS A 263 -22.25 59.91 -5.07
C LYS A 263 -21.96 59.45 -6.50
N ASN A 264 -22.84 58.58 -6.98
CA ASN A 264 -22.79 58.07 -8.34
C ASN A 264 -23.76 58.84 -9.25
N ARG A 265 -23.79 58.50 -10.54
CA ARG A 265 -24.77 59.05 -11.49
C ARG A 265 -26.19 58.64 -11.10
N SER A 266 -27.17 59.49 -11.45
CA SER A 266 -28.58 59.13 -11.35
C SER A 266 -28.92 58.02 -12.36
N ALA A 267 -30.02 57.31 -12.12
CA ALA A 267 -30.57 56.36 -13.09
C ALA A 267 -30.95 57.07 -14.42
N ASP A 268 -31.36 58.34 -14.34
CA ASP A 268 -31.78 59.15 -15.49
C ASP A 268 -30.61 59.84 -16.23
N ASP A 269 -29.38 59.69 -15.72
CA ASP A 269 -28.18 60.35 -16.25
C ASP A 269 -27.38 59.40 -17.17
N GLU A 270 -27.77 59.41 -18.45
CA GLU A 270 -27.17 58.59 -19.51
C GLU A 270 -25.98 59.26 -20.22
N THR A 271 -25.86 60.60 -20.16
CA THR A 271 -24.94 61.36 -21.01
C THR A 271 -23.69 61.89 -20.29
N SER A 272 -23.68 61.96 -18.96
CA SER A 272 -22.55 62.55 -18.24
C SER A 272 -21.29 61.67 -18.29
N THR A 273 -20.11 62.28 -18.37
CA THR A 273 -18.82 61.54 -18.38
C THR A 273 -18.34 61.22 -16.96
N ILE A 274 -17.29 60.39 -16.83
CA ILE A 274 -16.68 60.09 -15.51
C ILE A 274 -16.12 61.37 -14.87
N LYS A 275 -15.63 62.31 -15.67
CA LYS A 275 -15.13 63.62 -15.20
C LYS A 275 -16.26 64.49 -14.64
N ASP A 276 -17.41 64.50 -15.30
CA ASP A 276 -18.58 65.27 -14.86
C ASP A 276 -19.13 64.72 -13.54
N ARG A 277 -19.22 63.38 -13.43
CA ARG A 277 -19.60 62.69 -12.18
C ARG A 277 -18.67 63.07 -11.03
N ASN A 278 -17.36 62.98 -11.22
CA ASN A 278 -16.37 63.33 -10.20
C ASN A 278 -16.47 64.80 -9.75
N SER A 279 -16.79 65.70 -10.67
CA SER A 279 -16.98 67.12 -10.38
C SER A 279 -18.27 67.37 -9.60
N SER A 280 -19.38 66.73 -10.01
CA SER A 280 -20.66 66.74 -9.30
C SER A 280 -20.57 66.15 -7.88
N GLU A 281 -19.80 65.09 -7.72
CA GLU A 281 -19.52 64.47 -6.42
C GLU A 281 -18.78 65.43 -5.48
N LYS A 282 -17.69 66.05 -5.97
CA LYS A 282 -16.93 67.04 -5.20
C LYS A 282 -17.79 68.26 -4.82
N ALA A 283 -18.64 68.73 -5.73
CA ALA A 283 -19.56 69.83 -5.46
C ALA A 283 -20.59 69.45 -4.39
N PHE A 284 -21.20 68.27 -4.49
CA PHE A 284 -22.19 67.79 -3.53
C PHE A 284 -21.63 67.65 -2.12
N PHE A 285 -20.46 67.03 -1.97
CA PHE A 285 -19.80 66.88 -0.68
C PHE A 285 -19.15 68.17 -0.16
N SER A 286 -19.22 69.27 -0.92
CA SER A 286 -18.82 70.61 -0.48
C SER A 286 -19.97 71.43 0.11
N ALA A 287 -21.19 70.89 0.15
CA ALA A 287 -22.34 71.50 0.82
C ALA A 287 -22.60 70.88 2.21
N ALA A 288 -23.26 71.63 3.09
CA ALA A 288 -23.74 71.09 4.38
C ALA A 288 -24.88 70.08 4.16
N PRO A 289 -25.00 69.01 4.98
CA PRO A 289 -24.19 68.70 6.16
C PRO A 289 -22.90 67.91 5.85
N TRP A 290 -22.65 67.57 4.59
CA TRP A 290 -21.58 66.66 4.16
C TRP A 290 -20.17 67.21 4.32
N THR A 291 -20.01 68.53 4.32
CA THR A 291 -18.72 69.22 4.55
C THR A 291 -18.00 68.76 5.81
N ARG A 292 -18.75 68.40 6.87
CA ARG A 292 -18.17 67.90 8.12
C ARG A 292 -17.39 66.59 7.95
N LEU A 293 -17.74 65.80 6.93
CA LEU A 293 -17.11 64.50 6.66
C LEU A 293 -15.79 64.62 5.88
N LYS A 294 -15.44 65.80 5.35
CA LYS A 294 -14.21 65.98 4.55
C LYS A 294 -12.94 65.58 5.30
N SER A 295 -12.87 65.84 6.61
CA SER A 295 -11.73 65.50 7.46
C SER A 295 -11.51 63.99 7.64
N THR A 296 -12.56 63.18 7.45
CA THR A 296 -12.52 61.72 7.68
C THR A 296 -11.77 60.96 6.59
N LYS A 297 -11.57 61.56 5.40
CA LYS A 297 -11.10 60.87 4.18
C LYS A 297 -11.94 59.64 3.79
N ARG A 298 -13.22 59.61 4.15
CA ARG A 298 -14.19 58.52 3.84
C ARG A 298 -15.26 58.94 2.84
N VAL A 299 -15.04 60.06 2.15
CA VAL A 299 -16.02 60.68 1.26
C VAL A 299 -15.50 60.69 -0.16
N GLY A 300 -16.35 60.26 -1.08
CA GLY A 300 -16.11 60.28 -2.51
C GLY A 300 -15.38 59.04 -3.05
N VAL A 301 -15.54 58.81 -4.34
CA VAL A 301 -15.01 57.64 -5.05
C VAL A 301 -13.49 57.56 -5.01
N GLY A 302 -12.79 58.70 -5.09
CA GLY A 302 -11.33 58.74 -5.02
C GLY A 302 -10.80 58.22 -3.67
N SER A 303 -11.46 58.60 -2.58
CA SER A 303 -11.11 58.15 -1.23
C SER A 303 -11.41 56.65 -1.04
N LEU A 304 -12.58 56.21 -1.52
CA LEU A 304 -12.97 54.79 -1.48
C LEU A 304 -11.96 53.94 -2.25
N SER A 305 -11.66 54.30 -3.50
CA SER A 305 -10.75 53.56 -4.37
C SER A 305 -9.36 53.44 -3.78
N LYS A 306 -8.84 54.49 -3.12
CA LYS A 306 -7.55 54.42 -2.41
C LYS A 306 -7.62 53.45 -1.24
N ARG A 307 -8.67 53.54 -0.43
CA ARG A 307 -8.86 52.70 0.75
C ARG A 307 -9.03 51.22 0.42
N LEU A 308 -9.74 50.88 -0.65
CA LEU A 308 -9.90 49.48 -1.07
C LEU A 308 -8.56 48.87 -1.51
N ARG A 309 -7.73 49.64 -2.21
CA ARG A 309 -6.37 49.21 -2.56
C ARG A 309 -5.51 48.97 -1.33
N ASP A 310 -5.51 49.92 -0.39
CA ASP A 310 -4.73 49.81 0.84
C ASP A 310 -5.15 48.57 1.64
N LEU A 311 -6.46 48.31 1.76
CA LEU A 311 -6.96 47.13 2.48
C LEU A 311 -6.60 45.82 1.78
N LEU A 312 -6.77 45.73 0.46
CA LEU A 312 -6.43 44.53 -0.28
C LEU A 312 -4.93 44.24 -0.17
N ARG A 313 -4.08 45.26 -0.25
CA ARG A 313 -2.63 45.15 -0.05
C ARG A 313 -2.30 44.65 1.37
N ASP A 314 -2.90 45.26 2.40
CA ASP A 314 -2.60 44.93 3.79
C ASP A 314 -3.03 43.50 4.14
N VAL A 315 -4.20 43.05 3.66
CA VAL A 315 -4.65 41.66 3.81
C VAL A 315 -3.74 40.72 3.00
N SER A 316 -3.41 41.06 1.76
CA SER A 316 -2.50 40.25 0.94
C SER A 316 -1.15 40.05 1.62
N LYS A 317 -0.57 41.12 2.17
CA LYS A 317 0.71 41.08 2.88
C LYS A 317 0.64 40.26 4.17
N LYS A 318 -0.44 40.41 4.94
CA LYS A 318 -0.65 39.68 6.20
C LYS A 318 -0.83 38.18 5.94
N GLU A 319 -1.64 37.82 4.94
CA GLU A 319 -1.99 36.44 4.63
C GLU A 319 -0.97 35.74 3.74
N PHE A 320 -0.02 36.46 3.12
CA PHE A 320 0.98 35.89 2.21
C PHE A 320 1.73 34.70 2.81
N LYS A 321 2.17 34.81 4.08
CA LYS A 321 2.86 33.72 4.79
C LYS A 321 1.96 32.51 5.02
N ASN A 322 0.69 32.75 5.32
CA ASN A 322 -0.29 31.69 5.58
C ASN A 322 -0.59 30.93 4.28
N VAL A 323 -0.83 31.65 3.17
CA VAL A 323 -1.01 31.06 1.84
C VAL A 323 0.24 30.25 1.44
N THR A 324 1.44 30.78 1.70
CA THR A 324 2.69 30.06 1.39
C THR A 324 2.82 28.76 2.19
N ALA A 325 2.55 28.80 3.50
CA ALA A 325 2.60 27.61 4.35
C ALA A 325 1.56 26.56 3.91
N GLU A 326 0.37 27.00 3.50
CA GLU A 326 -0.72 26.14 3.07
C GLU A 326 -0.44 25.47 1.72
N VAL A 327 0.05 26.22 0.72
CA VAL A 327 0.48 25.68 -0.57
C VAL A 327 1.60 24.64 -0.39
N LEU A 328 2.62 24.93 0.43
CA LEU A 328 3.70 23.99 0.69
C LEU A 328 3.25 22.75 1.46
N ARG A 329 2.26 22.89 2.35
CA ARG A 329 1.65 21.75 3.06
C ARG A 329 0.91 20.84 2.08
N MET A 330 0.02 21.42 1.26
CA MET A 330 -0.72 20.68 0.24
C MET A 330 0.21 20.00 -0.76
N LEU A 331 1.29 20.68 -1.17
CA LEU A 331 2.28 20.10 -2.07
C LEU A 331 2.89 18.82 -1.48
N ARG A 332 3.34 18.87 -0.22
CA ARG A 332 3.90 17.69 0.46
C ARG A 332 2.90 16.55 0.60
N GLU A 333 1.65 16.85 0.95
CA GLU A 333 0.60 15.84 1.12
C GLU A 333 0.28 15.15 -0.21
N ASN A 334 0.15 15.91 -1.30
CA ASN A 334 -0.15 15.38 -2.63
C ASN A 334 1.06 14.65 -3.25
N ASP A 335 2.30 15.14 -3.06
CA ASP A 335 3.52 14.43 -3.49
C ASP A 335 3.63 13.07 -2.76
N LEU A 336 3.37 13.03 -1.45
CA LEU A 336 3.43 11.77 -0.66
C LEU A 336 2.32 10.79 -1.04
N GLU A 337 1.14 11.28 -1.39
CA GLU A 337 0.06 10.44 -1.93
C GLU A 337 0.44 9.87 -3.31
N LEU A 338 1.04 10.69 -4.18
CA LEU A 338 1.52 10.25 -5.49
C LEU A 338 2.65 9.21 -5.38
N GLU A 339 3.57 9.38 -4.42
CA GLU A 339 4.61 8.39 -4.11
C GLU A 339 4.02 7.07 -3.61
N ARG A 340 2.99 7.14 -2.74
CA ARG A 340 2.26 5.94 -2.26
C ARG A 340 1.56 5.16 -3.36
N MET A 341 1.11 5.84 -4.41
CA MET A 341 0.54 5.19 -5.59
C MET A 341 1.60 4.47 -6.46
N GLY A 342 2.89 4.63 -6.16
CA GLY A 342 3.97 4.03 -6.94
C GLY A 342 4.15 4.64 -8.32
N PRO A 343 5.00 4.06 -9.19
CA PRO A 343 5.21 4.55 -10.55
C PRO A 343 3.97 4.32 -11.44
N SER A 344 3.74 5.21 -12.41
CA SER A 344 2.64 5.07 -13.37
C SER A 344 2.78 3.79 -14.21
N ARG A 345 1.66 3.07 -14.39
CA ARG A 345 1.56 1.82 -15.16
C ARG A 345 0.67 1.95 -16.40
N SER A 346 0.54 3.16 -16.95
CA SER A 346 -0.38 3.49 -18.07
C SER A 346 -0.01 2.84 -19.41
N GLY A 347 1.25 2.42 -19.60
CA GLY A 347 1.74 1.81 -20.83
C GLY A 347 2.42 0.45 -20.63
N PRO A 348 2.52 -0.38 -21.70
CA PRO A 348 3.10 -1.72 -21.63
C PRO A 348 4.57 -1.70 -21.16
N ASP A 349 5.35 -0.69 -21.57
CA ASP A 349 6.74 -0.54 -21.12
C ASP A 349 6.83 -0.26 -19.61
N ALA A 350 5.91 0.55 -19.08
CA ALA A 350 5.88 0.88 -17.67
C ALA A 350 5.42 -0.32 -16.83
N GLN A 351 4.40 -1.04 -17.29
CA GLN A 351 3.94 -2.31 -16.70
C GLN A 351 5.06 -3.36 -16.68
N ARG A 352 5.82 -3.47 -17.78
CA ARG A 352 6.94 -4.40 -17.90
C ARG A 352 8.08 -4.04 -16.95
N ARG A 353 8.45 -2.77 -16.82
CA ARG A 353 9.45 -2.32 -15.84
C ARG A 353 9.00 -2.64 -14.42
N PHE A 354 7.75 -2.35 -14.10
CA PHE A 354 7.17 -2.63 -12.78
C PHE A 354 7.21 -4.13 -12.45
N LEU A 355 6.66 -4.99 -13.30
CA LEU A 355 6.71 -6.45 -13.09
C LEU A 355 8.13 -7.00 -13.10
N GLY A 356 9.02 -6.41 -13.90
CA GLY A 356 10.43 -6.77 -13.94
C GLY A 356 11.13 -6.48 -12.61
N GLN A 357 10.81 -5.36 -11.97
CA GLN A 357 11.31 -5.04 -10.63
C GLN A 357 10.77 -6.04 -9.59
N VAL A 358 9.46 -6.30 -9.60
CA VAL A 358 8.84 -7.29 -8.68
C VAL A 358 9.46 -8.68 -8.87
N ALA A 359 9.72 -9.09 -10.11
CA ALA A 359 10.39 -10.36 -10.42
C ALA A 359 11.85 -10.39 -9.94
N SER A 360 12.58 -9.29 -10.10
CA SER A 360 13.96 -9.18 -9.61
C SER A 360 14.03 -9.27 -8.08
N ASP A 361 13.14 -8.56 -7.39
CA ASP A 361 13.08 -8.53 -5.94
C ASP A 361 12.64 -9.88 -5.36
N PHE A 362 11.66 -10.53 -6.00
CA PHE A 362 11.26 -11.89 -5.67
C PHE A 362 12.42 -12.88 -5.86
N GLN A 363 13.13 -12.82 -7.00
CA GLN A 363 14.27 -13.70 -7.26
C GLN A 363 15.42 -13.47 -6.28
N ASP A 364 15.65 -12.24 -5.81
CA ASP A 364 16.65 -11.99 -4.77
C ASP A 364 16.25 -12.61 -3.43
N ALA A 365 14.99 -12.42 -3.02
CA ALA A 365 14.46 -13.05 -1.81
C ALA A 365 14.51 -14.59 -1.89
N ALA A 366 14.10 -15.17 -3.03
CA ALA A 366 14.13 -16.62 -3.26
C ALA A 366 15.55 -17.20 -3.20
N ARG A 367 16.54 -16.54 -3.84
CA ARG A 367 17.95 -16.98 -3.76
C ARG A 367 18.45 -16.95 -2.31
N ARG A 368 18.22 -15.86 -1.59
CA ARG A 368 18.64 -15.72 -0.19
C ARG A 368 17.98 -16.75 0.72
N ALA A 369 16.67 -16.97 0.55
CA ALA A 369 15.91 -17.93 1.34
C ALA A 369 16.35 -19.38 1.08
N ARG A 370 16.74 -19.69 -0.16
CA ARG A 370 17.32 -20.99 -0.53
C ARG A 370 18.74 -21.16 0.01
N ASP A 371 19.57 -20.12 -0.04
CA ASP A 371 20.98 -20.19 0.34
C ASP A 371 21.19 -19.97 1.85
N GLY A 372 20.13 -19.71 2.62
CA GLY A 372 20.19 -19.45 4.07
C GLY A 372 20.72 -18.06 4.45
N HIS A 373 20.77 -17.11 3.50
CA HIS A 373 21.32 -15.76 3.70
C HIS A 373 20.23 -14.76 4.09
N TYR A 374 19.75 -14.82 5.33
CA TYR A 374 18.60 -14.02 5.79
C TYR A 374 18.93 -12.57 6.18
N SER A 375 20.20 -12.25 6.41
CA SER A 375 20.60 -10.91 6.88
C SER A 375 20.29 -9.82 5.86
N GLY A 376 19.79 -8.68 6.34
CA GLY A 376 19.58 -7.48 5.52
C GLY A 376 18.25 -7.42 4.77
N MET A 377 17.28 -8.28 5.11
CA MET A 377 15.90 -8.22 4.60
C MET A 377 14.91 -8.38 5.76
N ALA A 378 14.19 -7.31 6.10
CA ALA A 378 13.25 -7.27 7.24
C ALA A 378 12.19 -8.39 7.20
N MET A 379 11.75 -8.80 6.00
CA MET A 379 10.77 -9.88 5.84
C MET A 379 11.17 -11.20 6.52
N PHE A 380 12.46 -11.53 6.60
CA PHE A 380 12.93 -12.77 7.25
C PHE A 380 13.10 -12.65 8.77
N ASP A 381 13.16 -11.42 9.28
CA ASP A 381 13.21 -11.13 10.72
C ASP A 381 11.79 -11.04 11.29
N GLU A 382 10.88 -10.43 10.53
CA GLU A 382 9.46 -10.29 10.89
C GLU A 382 8.70 -11.61 10.78
N ASN A 383 9.01 -12.45 9.78
CA ASN A 383 8.34 -13.72 9.56
C ASN A 383 9.31 -14.90 9.42
N PRO A 384 9.54 -15.67 10.49
CA PRO A 384 10.37 -16.88 10.46
C PRO A 384 9.89 -17.94 9.47
N ASN A 385 8.59 -17.94 9.09
CA ASN A 385 8.05 -18.89 8.12
C ASN A 385 8.54 -18.64 6.69
N LEU A 386 9.24 -17.52 6.43
CA LEU A 386 9.87 -17.24 5.14
C LEU A 386 11.31 -17.78 5.04
N ARG A 387 11.84 -18.41 6.09
CA ARG A 387 13.18 -19.01 6.11
C ARG A 387 13.20 -20.38 5.42
N LEU A 388 12.99 -20.35 4.10
CA LEU A 388 12.68 -21.51 3.28
C LEU A 388 13.60 -22.72 3.53
N VAL A 389 14.91 -22.59 3.32
CA VAL A 389 15.82 -23.74 3.45
C VAL A 389 15.90 -24.24 4.89
N THR A 390 15.75 -23.37 5.89
CA THR A 390 15.73 -23.76 7.30
C THR A 390 14.50 -24.63 7.63
N LEU A 391 13.33 -24.27 7.11
CA LEU A 391 12.12 -25.09 7.27
C LEU A 391 12.23 -26.42 6.53
N ILE A 392 12.76 -26.40 5.30
CA ILE A 392 12.96 -27.61 4.50
C ILE A 392 13.94 -28.58 5.18
N VAL A 393 15.06 -28.08 5.72
CA VAL A 393 16.02 -28.91 6.46
C VAL A 393 15.38 -29.51 7.70
N SER A 394 14.62 -28.72 8.46
CA SER A 394 13.91 -29.20 9.65
C SER A 394 12.94 -30.35 9.35
N ILE A 395 12.10 -30.23 8.31
CA ILE A 395 11.20 -31.33 7.93
C ILE A 395 11.93 -32.54 7.34
N ASN A 396 13.10 -32.33 6.72
CA ASN A 396 13.91 -33.42 6.17
C ASN A 396 14.56 -34.25 7.29
N GLU A 397 15.03 -33.60 8.36
CA GLU A 397 15.53 -34.28 9.57
C GLU A 397 14.41 -35.10 10.22
N GLU A 398 13.24 -34.50 10.43
CA GLU A 398 12.05 -35.18 10.99
C GLU A 398 11.62 -36.39 10.13
N PHE A 399 11.62 -36.23 8.80
CA PHE A 399 11.33 -37.29 7.86
C PHE A 399 12.35 -38.42 7.97
N ASN A 400 13.65 -38.10 7.97
CA ASN A 400 14.71 -39.10 8.08
C ASN A 400 14.61 -39.91 9.37
N ASP A 401 14.35 -39.24 10.50
CA ASP A 401 14.20 -39.89 11.81
C ASP A 401 12.97 -40.81 11.84
N THR A 402 11.84 -40.32 11.34
CA THR A 402 10.61 -41.12 11.22
C THR A 402 10.81 -42.32 10.30
N PHE A 403 11.51 -42.13 9.18
CA PHE A 403 11.79 -43.20 8.22
C PHE A 403 12.75 -44.24 8.80
N ALA A 404 13.71 -43.82 9.63
CA ALA A 404 14.63 -44.71 10.32
C ALA A 404 13.93 -45.56 11.39
N LEU A 405 13.08 -44.94 12.21
CA LEU A 405 12.41 -45.58 13.36
C LEU A 405 11.16 -46.39 12.98
N ARG A 406 10.37 -45.90 12.02
CA ARG A 406 9.03 -46.44 11.70
C ARG A 406 8.85 -46.89 10.26
N GLY A 407 9.87 -46.72 9.41
CA GLY A 407 9.79 -47.07 7.99
C GLY A 407 9.60 -48.56 7.73
N HIS A 408 10.05 -49.42 8.64
CA HIS A 408 9.84 -50.87 8.55
C HIS A 408 8.47 -51.30 9.07
N THR A 409 7.92 -52.34 8.45
CA THR A 409 6.62 -52.92 8.84
C THR A 409 6.72 -53.66 10.19
N ARG A 410 7.75 -54.48 10.38
CA ARG A 410 8.00 -55.27 11.61
C ARG A 410 9.41 -55.02 12.13
N HIS A 411 9.63 -55.12 13.44
CA HIS A 411 10.99 -55.07 13.98
C HIS A 411 11.84 -56.22 13.45
N PHE A 412 13.14 -55.97 13.22
CA PHE A 412 14.08 -57.03 12.90
C PHE A 412 14.39 -57.87 14.15
N ASP A 413 14.37 -59.19 14.06
CA ASP A 413 14.57 -60.10 15.21
C ASP A 413 16.05 -60.16 15.64
N GLY A 414 16.37 -59.87 16.90
CA GLY A 414 17.73 -59.95 17.45
C GLY A 414 18.13 -58.68 18.21
N PRO A 415 19.43 -58.48 18.52
CA PRO A 415 19.89 -57.30 19.23
C PRO A 415 19.67 -56.07 18.36
N ILE A 416 19.18 -54.99 18.98
CA ILE A 416 19.01 -53.69 18.34
C ILE A 416 20.42 -53.12 18.10
N ASP A 417 20.70 -52.64 16.89
CA ASP A 417 21.97 -51.96 16.59
C ASP A 417 22.07 -50.69 17.46
N GLN A 418 23.23 -50.36 18.03
CA GLN A 418 23.44 -49.10 18.78
C GLN A 418 23.16 -47.83 17.92
N GLU A 419 23.12 -47.94 16.59
CA GLU A 419 22.67 -46.85 15.70
C GLU A 419 21.15 -46.58 15.75
N ASP A 420 20.36 -47.52 16.27
CA ASP A 420 18.90 -47.41 16.41
C ASP A 420 18.48 -46.91 17.83
N ASP A 421 19.43 -46.59 18.72
CA ASP A 421 19.24 -45.95 20.05
C ASP A 421 18.91 -44.44 19.93
N MET A 422 18.03 -44.06 19.01
CA MET A 422 17.48 -42.71 18.95
C MET A 422 16.42 -42.55 20.07
N GLU A 423 16.88 -42.16 21.27
CA GLU A 423 16.10 -42.02 22.52
C GLU A 423 14.92 -41.01 22.48
N LYS A 424 14.64 -40.36 21.35
CA LYS A 424 13.53 -39.42 21.21
C LYS A 424 12.52 -39.90 20.18
N SER A 425 11.33 -40.28 20.66
CA SER A 425 10.15 -40.36 19.81
C SER A 425 9.96 -39.01 19.12
N PRO A 426 9.90 -38.94 17.77
CA PRO A 426 9.66 -37.69 17.09
C PRO A 426 8.34 -37.07 17.56
N GLU A 427 8.36 -35.77 17.85
CA GLU A 427 7.13 -35.04 18.19
C GLU A 427 6.12 -35.17 17.04
N PRO A 428 4.80 -35.26 17.33
CA PRO A 428 3.80 -35.36 16.29
C PRO A 428 3.91 -34.17 15.33
N SER A 429 4.11 -34.50 14.04
CA SER A 429 4.19 -33.52 12.96
C SER A 429 2.97 -32.60 12.97
N LYS A 430 3.18 -31.28 12.87
CA LYS A 430 2.05 -30.33 12.81
C LYS A 430 1.12 -30.67 11.64
N PRO A 431 -0.21 -30.55 11.80
CA PRO A 431 -1.15 -30.79 10.72
C PRO A 431 -0.82 -29.88 9.52
N ILE A 432 -0.89 -30.45 8.32
CA ILE A 432 -0.72 -29.68 7.08
C ILE A 432 -2.00 -28.85 6.89
N GLU A 433 -1.91 -27.53 7.02
CA GLU A 433 -2.98 -26.64 6.56
C GLU A 433 -3.00 -26.65 5.03
N THR A 434 -3.99 -27.35 4.45
CA THR A 434 -4.08 -27.48 3.01
C THR A 434 -4.81 -26.30 2.38
N ASP A 435 -4.11 -25.53 1.55
CA ASP A 435 -4.76 -24.63 0.62
C ASP A 435 -5.58 -25.45 -0.41
N ARG A 436 -6.86 -25.07 -0.58
CA ARG A 436 -7.75 -25.64 -1.62
C ARG A 436 -7.13 -25.54 -3.01
N LYS A 437 -6.27 -24.53 -3.25
CA LYS A 437 -5.55 -24.30 -4.51
C LYS A 437 -4.51 -25.36 -4.86
N LEU A 438 -4.13 -26.25 -3.92
CA LEU A 438 -3.21 -27.38 -4.17
C LEU A 438 -3.93 -28.74 -4.25
N SER A 439 -5.27 -28.73 -4.21
CA SER A 439 -6.08 -29.95 -4.33
C SER A 439 -5.74 -30.74 -5.61
N GLY A 440 -5.58 -32.06 -5.44
CA GLY A 440 -5.23 -33.00 -6.52
C GLY A 440 -3.74 -33.24 -6.73
N ILE A 441 -2.85 -32.42 -6.15
CA ILE A 441 -1.39 -32.65 -6.21
C ILE A 441 -0.89 -33.29 -4.92
N LEU A 442 -1.32 -32.76 -3.77
CA LEU A 442 -0.91 -33.27 -2.46
C LEU A 442 -1.47 -34.69 -2.24
N ARG A 443 -0.63 -35.57 -1.68
CA ARG A 443 -0.92 -36.98 -1.42
C ARG A 443 -0.62 -37.30 0.03
N GLU A 444 -1.43 -38.18 0.63
CA GLU A 444 -1.19 -38.71 1.98
C GLU A 444 -1.06 -37.63 3.07
N VAL A 445 -1.76 -36.50 2.90
CA VAL A 445 -1.66 -35.31 3.77
C VAL A 445 -1.98 -35.62 5.24
N GLY A 446 -2.94 -36.51 5.50
CA GLY A 446 -3.34 -36.93 6.84
C GLY A 446 -2.76 -38.28 7.28
N PHE A 447 -1.74 -38.79 6.59
CA PHE A 447 -1.14 -40.06 6.95
C PHE A 447 -0.30 -39.90 8.24
N GLU A 448 -0.57 -40.71 9.25
CA GLU A 448 0.31 -40.82 10.42
C GLU A 448 0.99 -42.18 10.37
N CYS A 449 2.32 -42.20 10.38
CA CYS A 449 3.05 -43.45 10.26
C CYS A 449 2.87 -44.30 11.53
N PRO A 450 2.26 -45.49 11.42
CA PRO A 450 2.04 -46.36 12.57
C PRO A 450 3.36 -46.98 13.05
N GLU A 451 3.40 -47.34 14.32
CA GLU A 451 4.54 -48.06 14.91
C GLU A 451 4.80 -49.40 14.17
N PRO A 452 6.04 -49.89 14.15
CA PRO A 452 6.34 -51.23 13.65
C PRO A 452 5.61 -52.30 14.48
N LEU A 453 5.19 -53.37 13.82
CA LEU A 453 4.55 -54.50 14.48
C LEU A 453 5.59 -55.26 15.32
N SER A 454 5.16 -55.74 16.49
CA SER A 454 6.00 -56.43 17.47
C SER A 454 6.08 -57.95 17.26
N ASP A 455 5.46 -58.47 16.22
CA ASP A 455 5.55 -59.89 15.86
C ASP A 455 6.84 -60.20 15.11
N SER A 456 7.22 -61.48 15.15
CA SER A 456 8.51 -61.94 14.63
C SER A 456 8.55 -61.87 13.10
N LEU A 457 9.53 -61.14 12.57
CA LEU A 457 9.79 -61.05 11.13
C LEU A 457 10.26 -62.40 10.58
N LEU A 458 11.02 -63.19 11.35
CA LEU A 458 11.41 -64.55 11.00
C LEU A 458 10.21 -65.47 10.72
N ALA A 459 9.11 -65.33 11.48
CA ALA A 459 7.89 -66.10 11.25
C ALA A 459 7.19 -65.69 9.94
N ASP A 460 7.19 -64.40 9.63
CA ASP A 460 6.62 -63.87 8.39
C ASP A 460 7.44 -64.32 7.16
N ILE A 461 8.78 -64.27 7.26
CA ILE A 461 9.69 -64.79 6.25
C ILE A 461 9.43 -66.27 5.97
N GLU A 462 9.21 -67.08 7.01
CA GLU A 462 8.91 -68.50 6.86
C GLU A 462 7.60 -68.74 6.11
N ILE A 463 6.55 -67.95 6.40
CA ILE A 463 5.28 -67.99 5.65
C ILE A 463 5.51 -67.64 4.18
N VAL A 464 6.20 -66.53 3.88
CA VAL A 464 6.48 -66.09 2.50
C VAL A 464 7.34 -67.12 1.76
N PHE A 465 8.33 -67.71 2.44
CA PHE A 465 9.17 -68.77 1.89
C PHE A 465 8.35 -70.01 1.53
N HIS A 466 7.45 -70.47 2.40
CA HIS A 466 6.59 -71.62 2.09
C HIS A 466 5.64 -71.37 0.92
N GLN A 467 5.15 -70.14 0.76
CA GLN A 467 4.26 -69.76 -0.32
C GLN A 467 4.96 -69.59 -1.68
N SER A 468 6.27 -69.30 -1.66
CA SER A 468 6.98 -68.78 -2.84
C SER A 468 8.25 -69.55 -3.22
N ARG A 469 8.65 -70.56 -2.44
CA ARG A 469 9.89 -71.34 -2.68
C ARG A 469 9.82 -72.19 -3.95
N GLY A 470 10.94 -72.23 -4.68
CA GLY A 470 11.18 -73.16 -5.78
C GLY A 470 11.70 -74.52 -5.30
N ALA A 471 12.05 -75.40 -6.25
CA ALA A 471 12.64 -76.72 -6.00
C ALA A 471 14.16 -76.64 -5.66
N GLU A 472 14.59 -75.58 -4.96
CA GLU A 472 15.99 -75.31 -4.66
C GLU A 472 16.43 -76.05 -3.38
N LEU A 473 17.67 -76.56 -3.37
CA LEU A 473 18.23 -77.29 -2.24
C LEU A 473 18.99 -76.34 -1.29
N GLY A 474 18.44 -76.10 -0.09
CA GLY A 474 19.13 -75.35 0.97
C GLY A 474 19.41 -73.88 0.65
N SER A 475 18.70 -73.31 -0.33
CA SER A 475 18.82 -71.91 -0.76
C SER A 475 17.43 -71.34 -1.09
N PHE A 476 17.40 -70.08 -1.51
CA PHE A 476 16.18 -69.39 -1.90
C PHE A 476 16.38 -68.53 -3.15
N GLY A 477 15.35 -68.51 -4.01
CA GLY A 477 15.34 -67.67 -5.20
C GLY A 477 15.20 -66.19 -4.86
N GLY A 478 15.78 -65.33 -5.69
CA GLY A 478 15.74 -63.87 -5.48
C GLY A 478 14.33 -63.25 -5.43
N SER A 479 13.30 -63.96 -5.92
CA SER A 479 11.90 -63.55 -5.81
C SER A 479 11.38 -63.53 -4.37
N VAL A 480 11.81 -64.48 -3.53
CA VAL A 480 11.37 -64.55 -2.12
C VAL A 480 11.88 -63.33 -1.36
N LEU A 481 13.16 -62.98 -1.53
CA LEU A 481 13.76 -61.80 -0.91
C LEU A 481 13.09 -60.50 -1.37
N ALA A 482 12.76 -60.39 -2.66
CA ALA A 482 12.03 -59.24 -3.20
C ALA A 482 10.64 -59.08 -2.56
N GLN A 483 9.91 -60.19 -2.36
CA GLN A 483 8.58 -60.15 -1.74
C GLN A 483 8.63 -59.77 -0.27
N VAL A 484 9.58 -60.35 0.49
CA VAL A 484 9.79 -59.98 1.90
C VAL A 484 10.22 -58.52 2.03
N PHE A 485 11.14 -58.04 1.16
CA PHE A 485 11.56 -56.64 1.17
C PHE A 485 10.39 -55.69 0.87
N LYS A 486 9.53 -56.04 -0.09
CA LYS A 486 8.34 -55.28 -0.43
C LYS A 486 7.36 -55.19 0.74
N GLU A 487 7.14 -56.31 1.45
CA GLU A 487 6.31 -56.35 2.67
C GLU A 487 6.89 -55.45 3.76
N GLN A 488 8.20 -55.58 4.00
CA GLN A 488 8.90 -54.84 5.04
C GLN A 488 8.98 -53.33 4.78
N SER A 489 8.92 -52.92 3.50
CA SER A 489 9.03 -51.52 3.07
C SER A 489 7.69 -50.90 2.66
N LYS A 490 6.56 -51.53 3.02
CA LYS A 490 5.20 -51.06 2.62
C LYS A 490 4.90 -49.61 3.01
N LYS A 491 5.45 -49.15 4.14
CA LYS A 491 5.23 -47.79 4.66
C LYS A 491 6.01 -46.71 3.90
N TRP A 492 7.00 -47.07 3.07
CA TRP A 492 7.87 -46.10 2.39
C TRP A 492 7.09 -45.21 1.42
N LYS A 493 6.14 -45.77 0.68
CA LYS A 493 5.32 -45.02 -0.28
C LYS A 493 4.53 -43.89 0.41
N PRO A 494 3.65 -44.16 1.40
CA PRO A 494 2.89 -43.09 2.02
C PRO A 494 3.76 -42.08 2.77
N LEU A 495 4.86 -42.51 3.40
CA LEU A 495 5.84 -41.62 4.05
C LEU A 495 6.45 -40.61 3.08
N VAL A 496 6.94 -41.06 1.94
CA VAL A 496 7.56 -40.19 0.92
C VAL A 496 6.54 -39.22 0.34
N LEU A 497 5.36 -39.71 -0.04
CA LEU A 497 4.33 -38.88 -0.66
C LEU A 497 3.81 -37.78 0.29
N GLN A 498 3.67 -38.10 1.58
CA GLN A 498 3.34 -37.12 2.60
C GLN A 498 4.46 -36.08 2.77
N HIS A 499 5.71 -36.51 2.88
CA HIS A 499 6.86 -35.60 3.05
C HIS A 499 6.99 -34.62 1.88
N VAL A 500 6.89 -35.13 0.65
CA VAL A 500 6.90 -34.29 -0.55
C VAL A 500 5.73 -33.30 -0.55
N SER A 501 4.56 -33.70 -0.08
CA SER A 501 3.41 -32.80 0.07
C SER A 501 3.68 -31.69 1.09
N ARG A 502 4.31 -31.98 2.23
CA ARG A 502 4.72 -30.96 3.22
C ARG A 502 5.71 -29.95 2.62
N ALA A 503 6.72 -30.44 1.90
CA ALA A 503 7.70 -29.59 1.25
C ALA A 503 7.07 -28.68 0.17
N ILE A 504 6.11 -29.21 -0.62
CA ILE A 504 5.36 -28.43 -1.60
C ILE A 504 4.60 -27.28 -0.92
N VAL A 505 3.93 -27.53 0.21
CA VAL A 505 3.19 -26.50 0.96
C VAL A 505 4.12 -25.40 1.44
N ILE A 506 5.24 -25.75 2.08
CA ILE A 506 6.23 -24.76 2.55
C ILE A 506 6.76 -23.89 1.39
N VAL A 507 7.06 -24.50 0.25
CA VAL A 507 7.52 -23.77 -0.95
C VAL A 507 6.40 -22.87 -1.50
N HIS A 508 5.16 -23.34 -1.51
CA HIS A 508 4.02 -22.57 -2.01
C HIS A 508 3.73 -21.35 -1.14
N ASP A 509 3.69 -21.54 0.18
CA ASP A 509 3.44 -20.48 1.15
C ASP A 509 4.54 -19.43 1.09
N PHE A 510 5.81 -19.85 0.98
CA PHE A 510 6.93 -18.94 0.77
C PHE A 510 6.75 -18.07 -0.48
N ILE A 511 6.32 -18.65 -1.60
CA ILE A 511 6.11 -17.92 -2.85
C ILE A 511 4.96 -16.92 -2.70
N GLY A 512 3.83 -17.35 -2.16
CA GLY A 512 2.65 -16.51 -1.97
C GLY A 512 2.93 -15.32 -1.05
N GLU A 513 3.47 -15.57 0.13
CA GLU A 513 3.77 -14.53 1.13
C GLU A 513 4.86 -13.55 0.64
N THR A 514 5.90 -14.06 -0.03
CA THR A 514 6.93 -13.18 -0.62
C THR A 514 6.33 -12.27 -1.69
N LEU A 515 5.48 -12.80 -2.57
CA LEU A 515 4.84 -12.00 -3.61
C LEU A 515 3.86 -10.98 -3.03
N ARG A 516 3.10 -11.32 -1.98
CA ARG A 516 2.23 -10.36 -1.27
C ARG A 516 3.02 -9.17 -0.73
N LEU A 517 4.19 -9.42 -0.13
CA LEU A 517 5.04 -8.35 0.41
C LEU A 517 5.69 -7.47 -0.68
N LYS A 518 5.81 -7.97 -1.91
CA LYS A 518 6.43 -7.23 -3.04
C LYS A 518 5.41 -6.58 -3.97
N CYS A 519 4.15 -7.00 -3.93
CA CYS A 519 3.07 -6.39 -4.69
C CYS A 519 2.49 -5.17 -3.92
N PRO A 520 2.19 -4.05 -4.60
CA PRO A 520 1.67 -2.84 -3.96
C PRO A 520 0.18 -2.92 -3.61
N ASP A 521 -0.58 -3.76 -4.32
CA ASP A 521 -2.02 -3.92 -4.16
C ASP A 521 -2.44 -5.40 -4.32
N ASP A 522 -3.52 -5.77 -3.63
CA ASP A 522 -4.04 -7.15 -3.62
C ASP A 522 -4.52 -7.61 -5.01
N GLY A 523 -5.01 -6.69 -5.84
CA GLY A 523 -5.48 -7.01 -7.20
C GLY A 523 -4.33 -7.47 -8.11
N THR A 524 -3.21 -6.75 -8.10
CA THR A 524 -1.98 -7.14 -8.80
C THR A 524 -1.47 -8.50 -8.32
N PHE A 525 -1.55 -8.76 -7.01
CA PHE A 525 -1.17 -10.05 -6.44
C PHE A 525 -2.08 -11.17 -6.95
N GLU A 526 -3.40 -11.01 -6.90
CA GLU A 526 -4.35 -12.05 -7.35
C GLU A 526 -4.17 -12.38 -8.84
N GLU A 527 -4.04 -11.37 -9.69
CA GLU A 527 -3.80 -11.56 -11.13
C GLU A 527 -2.44 -12.24 -11.41
N LEU A 528 -1.38 -11.81 -10.72
CA LEU A 528 -0.05 -12.40 -10.89
C LEU A 528 0.03 -13.82 -10.32
N HIS A 529 -0.33 -14.01 -9.05
CA HIS A 529 -0.16 -15.26 -8.33
C HIS A 529 -1.23 -16.28 -8.72
N ASP A 530 -2.51 -15.95 -8.59
CA ASP A 530 -3.60 -16.93 -8.70
C ASP A 530 -3.96 -17.23 -10.17
N GLN A 531 -3.98 -16.22 -11.04
CA GLN A 531 -4.35 -16.43 -12.44
C GLN A 531 -3.16 -16.82 -13.31
N PHE A 532 -2.01 -16.16 -13.14
CA PHE A 532 -0.87 -16.36 -14.04
C PHE A 532 0.16 -17.40 -13.56
N LEU A 533 0.61 -17.33 -12.31
CA LEU A 533 1.68 -18.21 -11.79
C LEU A 533 1.17 -19.56 -11.30
N LEU A 534 -0.01 -19.63 -10.66
CA LEU A 534 -0.52 -20.86 -10.04
C LEU A 534 -0.57 -22.07 -11.00
N PRO A 535 -1.01 -21.95 -12.28
CA PRO A 535 -0.98 -23.09 -13.20
C PRO A 535 0.45 -23.62 -13.46
N LYS A 536 1.43 -22.71 -13.54
CA LYS A 536 2.86 -23.05 -13.75
C LYS A 536 3.45 -23.70 -12.50
N LEU A 537 3.12 -23.16 -11.33
CA LEU A 537 3.52 -23.71 -10.02
C LEU A 537 2.95 -25.13 -9.84
N ARG A 538 1.65 -25.31 -10.08
CA ARG A 538 0.98 -26.63 -10.03
C ARG A 538 1.65 -27.66 -10.93
N ALA A 539 1.98 -27.28 -12.17
CA ALA A 539 2.72 -28.16 -13.07
C ALA A 539 4.10 -28.55 -12.52
N SER A 540 4.79 -27.63 -11.84
CA SER A 540 6.08 -27.90 -11.20
C SER A 540 5.96 -28.83 -10.00
N TYR A 541 4.97 -28.63 -9.14
CA TYR A 541 4.72 -29.51 -8.01
C TYR A 541 4.32 -30.91 -8.46
N GLN A 542 3.54 -31.02 -9.54
CA GLN A 542 3.18 -32.31 -10.13
C GLN A 542 4.42 -33.06 -10.62
N ARG A 543 5.38 -32.38 -11.29
CA ARG A 543 6.65 -33.02 -11.71
C ARG A 543 7.43 -33.58 -10.53
N ALA A 544 7.53 -32.85 -9.43
CA ALA A 544 8.19 -33.34 -8.22
C ALA A 544 7.48 -34.57 -7.64
N MET A 545 6.15 -34.55 -7.58
CA MET A 545 5.33 -35.66 -7.07
C MET A 545 5.42 -36.91 -7.97
N ASP A 546 5.40 -36.73 -9.29
CA ASP A 546 5.55 -37.82 -10.26
C ASP A 546 6.96 -38.45 -10.18
N HIS A 547 8.00 -37.62 -9.98
CA HIS A 547 9.36 -38.12 -9.78
C HIS A 547 9.50 -38.90 -8.47
N ALA A 548 8.86 -38.44 -7.39
CA ALA A 548 8.81 -39.19 -6.14
C ALA A 548 8.15 -40.57 -6.34
N GLN A 549 7.02 -40.63 -7.06
CA GLN A 549 6.35 -41.88 -7.39
C GLN A 549 7.25 -42.80 -8.24
N PHE A 550 7.95 -42.25 -9.23
CA PHE A 550 8.91 -43.00 -10.03
C PHE A 550 10.02 -43.62 -9.17
N LEU A 551 10.61 -42.85 -8.25
CA LEU A 551 11.65 -43.37 -7.34
C LEU A 551 11.12 -44.50 -6.44
N ILE A 552 9.90 -44.34 -5.91
CA ILE A 552 9.22 -45.39 -5.13
C ILE A 552 9.05 -46.66 -5.97
N ASP A 553 8.57 -46.51 -7.21
CA ASP A 553 8.28 -47.65 -8.09
C ASP A 553 9.56 -48.38 -8.49
N VAL A 554 10.67 -47.65 -8.73
CA VAL A 554 11.99 -48.22 -9.03
C VAL A 554 12.53 -49.03 -7.86
N GLU A 555 12.45 -48.50 -6.63
CA GLU A 555 13.01 -49.17 -5.44
C GLU A 555 12.16 -50.37 -4.99
N LEU A 556 10.83 -50.30 -5.11
CA LEU A 556 9.91 -51.32 -4.56
C LEU A 556 9.42 -52.37 -5.58
N SER A 557 9.62 -52.16 -6.88
CA SER A 557 9.16 -53.10 -7.92
C SER A 557 10.26 -54.00 -8.49
N GLY A 558 11.53 -53.67 -8.24
CA GLY A 558 12.70 -54.43 -8.72
C GLY A 558 13.13 -55.57 -7.78
N GLN A 559 14.08 -56.38 -8.25
CA GLN A 559 14.80 -57.30 -7.36
C GLN A 559 15.82 -56.51 -6.51
N PRO A 560 15.96 -56.80 -5.21
CA PRO A 560 16.97 -56.19 -4.35
C PRO A 560 18.37 -56.29 -4.95
N TYR A 561 19.02 -55.14 -5.12
CA TYR A 561 20.34 -55.06 -5.76
C TYR A 561 21.18 -53.94 -5.13
N THR A 562 22.43 -54.26 -4.78
CA THR A 562 23.38 -53.30 -4.21
C THR A 562 24.81 -53.63 -4.61
N MET A 563 25.57 -52.59 -4.95
CA MET A 563 27.03 -52.64 -5.13
C MET A 563 27.77 -52.05 -3.92
N ASN A 564 27.04 -51.67 -2.88
CA ASN A 564 27.62 -51.03 -1.70
C ASN A 564 28.33 -52.08 -0.84
N HIS A 565 29.64 -51.90 -0.63
CA HIS A 565 30.49 -52.82 0.15
C HIS A 565 30.04 -52.98 1.61
N TYR A 566 29.35 -51.99 2.20
CA TYR A 566 28.79 -52.10 3.55
C TYR A 566 27.76 -53.22 3.69
N PHE A 567 27.10 -53.63 2.60
CA PHE A 567 26.18 -54.78 2.64
C PHE A 567 26.88 -56.05 3.15
N ASN A 568 28.03 -56.39 2.58
CA ASN A 568 28.77 -57.60 2.97
C ASN A 568 29.30 -57.50 4.40
N SER A 569 29.76 -56.31 4.80
CA SER A 569 30.20 -56.05 6.18
C SER A 569 29.05 -56.25 7.18
N ASN A 570 27.88 -55.67 6.90
CA ASN A 570 26.69 -55.78 7.76
C ASN A 570 26.17 -57.23 7.83
N LEU A 571 26.26 -57.95 6.72
CA LEU A 571 25.86 -59.36 6.65
C LEU A 571 26.76 -60.23 7.52
N GLN A 572 28.09 -60.05 7.42
CA GLN A 572 29.04 -60.77 8.26
C GLN A 572 28.84 -60.46 9.74
N VAL A 573 28.58 -59.20 10.09
CA VAL A 573 28.25 -58.81 11.47
C VAL A 573 26.98 -59.50 11.95
N SER A 574 25.90 -59.48 11.15
CA SER A 574 24.62 -60.13 11.52
C SER A 574 24.79 -61.64 11.76
N GLN A 575 25.53 -62.32 10.86
CA GLN A 575 25.85 -63.74 10.99
C GLN A 575 26.71 -64.04 12.23
N ALA A 576 27.72 -63.20 12.51
CA ALA A 576 28.59 -63.35 13.66
C ALA A 576 27.83 -63.13 14.98
N THR A 577 26.96 -62.11 15.05
CA THR A 577 26.10 -61.84 16.21
C THR A 577 25.17 -63.01 16.50
N ARG A 578 24.55 -63.59 15.47
CA ARG A 578 23.70 -64.77 15.66
C ARG A 578 24.49 -65.99 16.15
N LEU A 579 25.70 -66.19 15.60
CA LEU A 579 26.59 -67.25 16.07
C LEU A 579 26.96 -67.05 17.54
N GLN A 580 27.24 -65.81 17.96
CA GLN A 580 27.51 -65.45 19.34
C GLN A 580 26.31 -65.80 20.25
N GLU A 581 25.08 -65.41 19.87
CA GLU A 581 23.88 -65.76 20.63
C GLU A 581 23.67 -67.28 20.75
N ALA A 582 23.98 -68.03 19.69
CA ALA A 582 23.90 -69.49 19.70
C ALA A 582 24.93 -70.10 20.66
N ILE A 583 26.15 -69.54 20.71
CA ILE A 583 27.19 -69.93 21.66
C ILE A 583 26.74 -69.62 23.09
N ASP A 584 26.24 -68.41 23.35
CA ASP A 584 25.80 -67.98 24.68
C ASP A 584 24.64 -68.84 25.21
N LYS A 585 23.70 -69.26 24.36
CA LYS A 585 22.61 -70.19 24.72
C LYS A 585 23.11 -71.57 25.17
N VAL A 586 24.24 -72.05 24.64
CA VAL A 586 24.79 -73.38 24.95
C VAL A 586 25.79 -73.32 26.12
N VAL A 587 26.52 -72.22 26.28
CA VAL A 587 27.49 -72.00 27.37
C VAL A 587 26.81 -71.52 28.66
N GLY A 588 25.67 -70.83 28.57
CA GLY A 588 25.03 -70.14 29.70
C GLY A 588 25.78 -68.86 30.09
N PRO A 589 25.16 -67.91 30.82
CA PRO A 589 25.87 -66.73 31.30
C PRO A 589 26.99 -67.17 32.25
N ALA A 590 28.18 -66.58 32.08
CA ALA A 590 29.36 -66.93 32.87
C ALA A 590 29.05 -66.88 34.38
N THR A 591 28.92 -68.04 35.02
CA THR A 591 28.84 -68.15 36.47
C THR A 591 30.24 -68.00 37.05
N CYS A 592 30.60 -66.76 37.40
CA CYS A 592 31.69 -66.52 38.34
C CYS A 592 31.27 -67.02 39.72
N ASN A 593 31.64 -68.26 40.05
CA ASN A 593 31.61 -68.76 41.42
C ASN A 593 32.62 -67.96 42.26
N ALA A 594 32.13 -67.10 43.15
CA ALA A 594 32.87 -66.63 44.30
C ALA A 594 32.00 -66.77 45.56
N SER A 595 32.49 -67.63 46.44
CA SER A 595 32.05 -68.01 47.78
C SER A 595 31.53 -66.88 48.68
N GLU A 596 30.56 -67.27 49.51
CA GLU A 596 30.05 -66.62 50.72
C GLU A 596 31.12 -65.91 51.57
N ASN A 597 30.81 -64.68 52.01
CA ASN A 597 30.93 -64.25 53.41
C ASN A 597 30.35 -62.84 53.65
N GLY A 598 29.30 -62.78 54.47
CA GLY A 598 29.23 -61.88 55.63
C GLY A 598 28.90 -60.39 55.47
N ALA A 599 27.74 -60.04 56.02
CA ALA A 599 27.46 -58.86 56.86
C ALA A 599 26.96 -57.52 56.23
N SER A 600 25.63 -57.38 56.31
CA SER A 600 24.89 -56.32 57.03
C SER A 600 24.93 -54.84 56.60
N ASN A 601 23.70 -54.32 56.55
CA ASN A 601 23.21 -52.96 56.85
C ASN A 601 23.26 -51.87 55.78
N GLY A 602 22.04 -51.48 55.34
CA GLY A 602 21.47 -50.26 55.93
C GLY A 602 21.20 -49.10 54.97
N MET A 603 19.96 -49.07 54.49
CA MET A 603 19.04 -47.91 54.52
C MET A 603 19.50 -46.52 54.04
N SER A 604 18.77 -46.03 53.03
CA SER A 604 18.28 -44.66 52.84
C SER A 604 19.27 -43.49 52.77
N LYS A 605 19.10 -42.64 51.75
CA LYS A 605 18.54 -41.29 51.96
C LYS A 605 18.15 -40.61 50.66
N GLY A 606 17.02 -39.90 50.72
CA GLY A 606 16.52 -39.07 49.66
C GLY A 606 17.26 -37.74 49.51
N GLY A 607 17.14 -37.20 48.30
CA GLY A 607 16.60 -35.88 48.01
C GLY A 607 17.29 -34.66 48.62
N GLY A 608 17.74 -33.76 47.74
CA GLY A 608 17.82 -32.34 48.06
C GLY A 608 18.94 -31.58 47.37
N SER A 609 18.59 -31.04 46.18
CA SER A 609 18.82 -29.65 45.74
C SER A 609 20.19 -28.99 45.88
N GLY A 610 20.63 -28.33 44.79
CA GLY A 610 21.26 -27.00 44.94
C GLY A 610 22.44 -26.66 44.02
N SER A 611 22.13 -26.33 42.77
CA SER A 611 22.58 -25.11 42.06
C SER A 611 24.07 -24.84 41.72
N THR A 612 24.21 -24.34 40.48
CA THR A 612 25.17 -23.35 39.97
C THR A 612 26.65 -23.70 39.85
N ALA A 613 27.16 -23.77 38.62
CA ALA A 613 28.01 -22.73 38.01
C ALA A 613 28.74 -23.25 36.76
N ALA A 614 28.54 -22.59 35.62
CA ALA A 614 29.48 -22.60 34.49
C ALA A 614 30.59 -21.56 34.75
N PRO A 615 31.58 -21.30 33.86
CA PRO A 615 32.16 -22.08 32.76
C PRO A 615 33.72 -22.15 32.86
N LYS A 616 34.42 -22.88 31.98
CA LYS A 616 35.76 -22.48 31.51
C LYS A 616 36.20 -23.21 30.24
N THR A 617 36.70 -22.38 29.34
CA THR A 617 37.26 -22.56 28.00
C THR A 617 38.64 -23.23 27.96
N THR A 618 39.03 -23.62 26.74
CA THR A 618 40.34 -24.05 26.17
C THR A 618 40.35 -25.56 25.91
N GLY A 619 40.55 -26.07 24.70
CA GLY A 619 41.38 -25.62 23.59
C GLY A 619 42.32 -26.78 23.26
N GLY A 620 42.21 -27.37 22.06
CA GLY A 620 43.27 -28.18 21.49
C GLY A 620 42.95 -29.63 21.09
N VAL A 621 43.02 -29.85 19.78
CA VAL A 621 43.78 -30.93 19.09
C VAL A 621 43.27 -32.38 19.22
N LEU A 622 42.77 -32.87 18.08
CA LEU A 622 42.94 -34.22 17.48
C LEU A 622 43.49 -35.35 18.37
N GLY A 623 42.68 -36.39 18.57
CA GLY A 623 43.09 -37.76 18.88
C GLY A 623 41.98 -38.74 18.50
N PRO A 624 42.26 -39.87 17.81
CA PRO A 624 41.24 -40.85 17.43
C PRO A 624 40.96 -41.85 18.55
N ASP A 625 39.74 -42.41 18.49
CA ASP A 625 39.30 -43.70 19.02
C ASP A 625 39.46 -44.00 20.52
N ARG A 626 38.32 -44.06 21.20
CA ARG A 626 38.11 -44.96 22.35
C ARG A 626 37.03 -45.97 21.98
N ASP A 627 37.48 -47.07 21.40
CA ASP A 627 36.85 -48.38 21.51
C ASP A 627 36.76 -48.74 23.00
N GLU A 628 35.61 -48.54 23.63
CA GLU A 628 35.24 -49.40 24.77
C GLU A 628 34.70 -50.70 24.20
N SER A 629 35.64 -51.56 23.80
CA SER A 629 35.36 -52.96 23.52
C SER A 629 34.81 -53.62 24.80
N PRO A 630 33.88 -54.59 24.71
CA PRO A 630 33.39 -55.35 25.87
C PRO A 630 34.48 -56.23 26.52
N PHE A 631 35.71 -56.23 25.97
CA PHE A 631 36.87 -56.91 26.50
C PHE A 631 37.72 -55.98 27.39
N ASN A 632 37.40 -55.91 28.68
CA ASN A 632 38.26 -55.26 29.67
C ASN A 632 39.42 -56.20 30.07
N PHE A 633 40.64 -55.90 29.63
CA PHE A 633 41.85 -56.73 29.77
C PHE A 633 42.65 -56.51 31.06
N SER A 634 42.12 -55.84 32.08
CA SER A 634 42.88 -55.52 33.29
C SER A 634 42.58 -56.46 34.47
N GLN A 635 42.99 -57.74 34.38
CA GLN A 635 43.31 -58.59 35.55
C GLN A 635 43.98 -59.91 35.12
N GLN A 636 45.29 -59.86 34.83
CA GLN A 636 46.14 -61.06 34.77
C GLN A 636 46.73 -61.33 36.16
N LYS A 637 46.38 -62.45 36.79
CA LYS A 637 47.28 -63.09 37.75
C LYS A 637 48.35 -63.84 36.96
N LYS A 638 49.60 -63.38 37.11
CA LYS A 638 50.82 -64.08 36.68
C LYS A 638 50.84 -65.43 37.40
N ASP A 639 50.81 -66.53 36.65
CA ASP A 639 51.60 -67.75 36.87
C ASP A 639 51.04 -68.87 36.00
N GLU A 640 51.43 -68.91 34.71
CA GLU A 640 51.62 -70.14 33.93
C GLU A 640 52.20 -69.82 32.52
N PRO A 641 53.21 -70.57 32.01
CA PRO A 641 53.87 -70.25 30.75
C PRO A 641 53.31 -71.09 29.60
N SER A 642 52.44 -70.51 28.77
CA SER A 642 52.35 -70.67 27.31
C SER A 642 50.93 -70.44 26.78
N GLY A 643 50.83 -69.72 25.66
CA GLY A 643 49.76 -69.90 24.67
C GLY A 643 48.50 -69.06 24.84
N ALA A 644 48.37 -68.05 23.96
CA ALA A 644 47.13 -67.48 23.40
C ALA A 644 45.92 -67.30 24.34
N ALA A 645 45.57 -66.03 24.61
CA ALA A 645 44.22 -65.65 25.05
C ALA A 645 43.21 -65.90 23.90
N GLY A 646 42.84 -67.16 23.70
CA GLY A 646 41.73 -67.60 22.88
C GLY A 646 40.57 -68.04 23.77
N TRP A 647 39.35 -67.85 23.29
CA TRP A 647 38.19 -68.53 23.86
C TRP A 647 38.27 -70.00 23.42
N TRP A 648 38.38 -70.92 24.37
CA TRP A 648 38.47 -72.36 24.08
C TRP A 648 37.07 -72.98 24.20
N VAL A 649 36.44 -73.29 23.07
CA VAL A 649 35.23 -74.12 23.05
C VAL A 649 35.66 -75.60 23.09
N PRO A 650 35.28 -76.39 24.11
CA PRO A 650 35.61 -77.80 24.14
C PRO A 650 35.09 -78.50 22.89
N ARG A 651 35.91 -79.35 22.24
CA ARG A 651 35.48 -80.08 21.02
C ARG A 651 34.19 -80.88 21.23
N ALA A 652 33.93 -81.33 22.45
CA ALA A 652 32.69 -82.01 22.87
C ALA A 652 31.43 -81.11 22.87
N MET A 653 31.61 -79.79 22.74
CA MET A 653 30.54 -78.78 22.68
C MET A 653 30.16 -78.42 21.24
N ILE A 654 31.03 -78.69 20.26
CA ILE A 654 30.72 -78.48 18.83
C ILE A 654 29.43 -79.24 18.42
N PRO A 655 29.21 -80.51 18.79
CA PRO A 655 27.95 -81.20 18.50
C PRO A 655 26.73 -80.60 19.22
N LYS A 656 26.93 -79.81 20.29
CA LYS A 656 25.86 -79.10 21.02
C LYS A 656 25.55 -77.73 20.40
N LEU A 657 26.49 -77.15 19.63
CA LEU A 657 26.30 -75.95 18.82
C LEU A 657 25.63 -76.28 17.48
N THR A 658 25.74 -77.52 17.01
CA THR A 658 25.00 -78.01 15.84
C THR A 658 23.59 -78.42 16.24
N THR A 659 22.59 -77.68 15.77
CA THR A 659 21.18 -78.02 15.94
C THR A 659 20.65 -78.71 14.68
N ASN A 660 19.83 -79.75 14.83
CA ASN A 660 19.13 -80.35 13.70
C ASN A 660 18.04 -79.39 13.23
N ARG A 661 18.31 -78.63 12.17
CA ARG A 661 17.41 -77.61 11.62
C ARG A 661 16.77 -78.11 10.34
N SER A 662 15.51 -77.75 10.14
CA SER A 662 14.87 -77.92 8.84
C SER A 662 15.49 -76.97 7.80
N ASN A 663 15.40 -77.31 6.51
CA ASN A 663 15.83 -76.41 5.44
C ASN A 663 15.11 -75.04 5.52
N ALA A 664 13.85 -75.01 6.00
CA ALA A 664 13.10 -73.77 6.14
C ALA A 664 13.64 -72.89 7.28
N GLU A 665 14.02 -73.49 8.41
CA GLU A 665 14.58 -72.77 9.56
C GLU A 665 15.95 -72.16 9.26
N GLN A 666 16.78 -72.84 8.47
CA GLN A 666 18.07 -72.28 8.03
C GLN A 666 17.88 -71.15 7.01
N VAL A 667 17.03 -71.37 6.01
CA VAL A 667 16.83 -70.40 4.93
C VAL A 667 16.12 -69.13 5.40
N ARG A 668 15.13 -69.20 6.31
CA ARG A 668 14.48 -68.00 6.86
C ARG A 668 15.49 -67.10 7.60
N GLU A 669 16.43 -67.73 8.28
CA GLU A 669 17.50 -67.11 9.05
C GLU A 669 18.49 -66.38 8.12
N ASP A 670 18.87 -67.02 7.02
CA ASP A 670 19.75 -66.43 5.99
C ASP A 670 19.04 -65.27 5.26
N ILE A 671 17.76 -65.42 4.91
CA ILE A 671 16.95 -64.34 4.32
C ILE A 671 16.87 -63.15 5.27
N HIS A 672 16.67 -63.38 6.58
CA HIS A 672 16.58 -62.31 7.56
C HIS A 672 17.87 -61.49 7.65
N ASP A 673 19.05 -62.12 7.70
CA ASP A 673 20.32 -61.38 7.80
C ASP A 673 20.64 -60.59 6.53
N ILE A 674 20.36 -61.20 5.37
CA ILE A 674 20.49 -60.54 4.06
C ILE A 674 19.53 -59.34 3.99
N LEU A 675 18.27 -59.54 4.38
CA LEU A 675 17.26 -58.48 4.38
C LEU A 675 17.65 -57.34 5.32
N ARG A 676 18.05 -57.62 6.57
CA ARG A 676 18.49 -56.61 7.54
C ARG A 676 19.63 -55.77 6.97
N SER A 677 20.63 -56.43 6.42
CA SER A 677 21.83 -55.80 5.86
C SER A 677 21.51 -54.96 4.62
N TYR A 678 20.68 -55.48 3.72
CA TYR A 678 20.24 -54.77 2.52
C TYR A 678 19.34 -53.59 2.87
N TYR A 679 18.37 -53.78 3.76
CA TYR A 679 17.40 -52.77 4.18
C TYR A 679 18.09 -51.55 4.77
N LYS A 680 19.10 -51.74 5.64
CA LYS A 680 19.90 -50.64 6.22
C LYS A 680 20.55 -49.76 5.14
N VAL A 681 21.14 -50.38 4.11
CA VAL A 681 21.78 -49.68 3.00
C VAL A 681 20.75 -49.02 2.08
N ALA A 682 19.69 -49.76 1.71
CA ALA A 682 18.64 -49.29 0.82
C ALA A 682 17.90 -48.09 1.42
N ARG A 683 17.58 -48.13 2.71
CA ARG A 683 16.92 -47.05 3.46
C ARG A 683 17.71 -45.74 3.38
N LYS A 684 18.99 -45.76 3.79
CA LYS A 684 19.86 -44.57 3.78
C LYS A 684 19.99 -44.01 2.36
N ARG A 685 20.28 -44.86 1.37
CA ARG A 685 20.37 -44.47 -0.04
C ARG A 685 19.07 -43.84 -0.56
N PHE A 686 17.94 -44.47 -0.28
CA PHE A 686 16.65 -44.06 -0.80
C PHE A 686 16.21 -42.70 -0.26
N VAL A 687 16.37 -42.48 1.06
CA VAL A 687 16.10 -41.18 1.70
C VAL A 687 16.96 -40.10 1.05
N ASP A 688 18.27 -40.29 0.93
CA ASP A 688 19.16 -39.32 0.29
C ASP A 688 18.73 -38.98 -1.14
N VAL A 689 18.38 -40.00 -1.94
CA VAL A 689 17.93 -39.82 -3.32
C VAL A 689 16.62 -39.03 -3.40
N VAL A 690 15.64 -39.32 -2.54
CA VAL A 690 14.38 -38.56 -2.48
C VAL A 690 14.64 -37.11 -2.09
N LEU A 691 15.43 -36.86 -1.04
CA LEU A 691 15.75 -35.51 -0.59
C LEU A 691 16.51 -34.71 -1.65
N GLN A 692 17.55 -35.28 -2.26
CA GLN A 692 18.35 -34.60 -3.27
C GLN A 692 17.59 -34.35 -4.57
N GLN A 693 16.89 -35.36 -5.09
CA GLN A 693 16.25 -35.25 -6.39
C GLN A 693 14.88 -34.57 -6.29
N VAL A 694 14.00 -35.00 -5.39
CA VAL A 694 12.64 -34.44 -5.32
C VAL A 694 12.65 -33.09 -4.64
N ILE A 695 13.24 -33.00 -3.44
CA ILE A 695 13.15 -31.78 -2.62
C ILE A 695 14.12 -30.71 -3.13
N PHE A 696 15.43 -30.98 -3.12
CA PHE A 696 16.40 -29.96 -3.52
C PHE A 696 16.37 -29.69 -5.02
N HIS A 697 16.42 -30.71 -5.88
CA HIS A 697 16.42 -30.47 -7.33
C HIS A 697 15.07 -29.98 -7.85
N PHE A 698 13.98 -30.76 -7.78
CA PHE A 698 12.72 -30.35 -8.42
C PHE A 698 12.01 -29.17 -7.74
N LEU A 699 12.06 -29.03 -6.41
CA LEU A 699 11.37 -27.93 -5.72
C LEU A 699 12.21 -26.66 -5.54
N LEU A 700 13.55 -26.73 -5.53
CA LEU A 700 14.40 -25.57 -5.24
C LEU A 700 15.35 -25.21 -6.39
N ASP A 701 16.10 -26.17 -6.95
CA ASP A 701 17.26 -25.87 -7.78
C ASP A 701 17.08 -25.98 -9.29
N ALA A 702 16.17 -26.82 -9.79
CA ALA A 702 15.91 -26.99 -11.20
C ALA A 702 15.55 -25.65 -11.86
N ARG A 703 15.83 -25.49 -13.16
CA ARG A 703 15.53 -24.22 -13.88
C ARG A 703 14.04 -23.90 -13.88
N ASP A 704 13.23 -24.95 -13.88
CA ASP A 704 11.79 -24.96 -13.84
C ASP A 704 11.23 -25.15 -12.43
N SER A 705 12.06 -24.98 -11.39
CA SER A 705 11.63 -25.08 -9.99
C SER A 705 10.63 -23.98 -9.64
N PRO A 706 9.68 -24.23 -8.71
CA PRO A 706 8.65 -23.26 -8.32
C PRO A 706 9.19 -21.87 -7.98
N ILE A 707 10.31 -21.81 -7.25
CA ILE A 707 10.93 -20.55 -6.81
C ILE A 707 11.69 -19.80 -7.92
N LYS A 708 11.93 -20.44 -9.08
CA LYS A 708 12.62 -19.84 -10.25
C LYS A 708 11.70 -19.51 -11.41
N ILE A 709 10.44 -19.96 -11.38
CA ILE A 709 9.45 -19.71 -12.45
C ILE A 709 9.26 -18.21 -12.68
N PHE A 710 9.00 -17.44 -11.63
CA PHE A 710 8.77 -16.00 -11.74
C PHE A 710 10.10 -15.23 -11.75
N CYS A 711 10.60 -14.91 -12.93
CA CYS A 711 11.88 -14.24 -13.14
C CYS A 711 11.76 -13.10 -14.18
N PRO A 712 12.75 -12.17 -14.25
CA PRO A 712 12.73 -11.08 -15.22
C PRO A 712 12.58 -11.54 -16.68
N ASP A 713 13.17 -12.68 -17.05
CA ASP A 713 13.05 -13.25 -18.40
C ASP A 713 11.61 -13.64 -18.74
N LEU A 714 10.85 -14.16 -17.76
CA LEU A 714 9.43 -14.45 -17.93
C LEU A 714 8.64 -13.17 -18.23
N VAL A 715 8.93 -12.08 -17.50
CA VAL A 715 8.28 -10.77 -17.68
C VAL A 715 8.61 -10.19 -19.06
N MET A 716 9.86 -10.32 -19.51
CA MET A 716 10.28 -9.90 -20.85
C MET A 716 9.58 -10.68 -21.97
N GLY A 717 9.20 -11.93 -21.71
CA GLY A 717 8.42 -12.75 -22.63
C GLY A 717 6.91 -12.48 -22.62
N MET A 718 6.39 -11.65 -21.72
CA MET A 718 4.95 -11.35 -21.66
C MET A 718 4.51 -10.46 -22.82
N ASN A 719 3.31 -10.72 -23.34
CA ASN A 719 2.65 -9.85 -24.32
C ASN A 719 1.87 -8.70 -23.63
N ASP A 720 1.50 -7.69 -24.39
CA ASP A 720 0.84 -6.48 -23.87
C ASP A 720 -0.50 -6.78 -23.18
N ARG A 721 -1.20 -7.85 -23.60
CA ARG A 721 -2.44 -8.28 -22.95
C ARG A 721 -2.17 -8.85 -21.56
N GLN A 722 -1.14 -9.68 -21.42
CA GLN A 722 -0.72 -10.23 -20.13
C GLN A 722 -0.24 -9.11 -19.19
N LEU A 723 0.59 -8.19 -19.70
CA LEU A 723 1.08 -7.05 -18.93
C LEU A 723 -0.08 -6.17 -18.42
N ARG A 724 -1.08 -5.91 -19.27
CA ARG A 724 -2.25 -5.12 -18.90
C ARG A 724 -3.15 -5.84 -17.89
N MET A 725 -3.35 -7.15 -18.03
CA MET A 725 -4.18 -7.89 -17.06
C MET A 725 -3.53 -7.93 -15.68
N ILE A 726 -2.20 -8.08 -15.61
CA ILE A 726 -1.50 -8.27 -14.33
C ILE A 726 -1.15 -6.94 -13.67
N ALA A 727 -0.64 -5.97 -14.44
CA ALA A 727 -0.08 -4.72 -13.91
C ALA A 727 -0.79 -3.47 -14.45
N GLY A 728 -1.90 -3.62 -15.17
CA GLY A 728 -2.70 -2.49 -15.62
C GLY A 728 -3.34 -1.78 -14.43
N GLU A 729 -3.23 -0.45 -14.42
CA GLU A 729 -4.04 0.38 -13.51
C GLU A 729 -5.51 0.35 -13.97
N ASP A 730 -6.42 0.29 -13.01
CA ASP A 730 -7.84 0.51 -13.27
C ASP A 730 -8.10 1.98 -13.62
N SER A 731 -9.22 2.25 -14.31
CA SER A 731 -9.56 3.61 -14.77
C SER A 731 -9.62 4.61 -13.63
N ALA A 732 -10.12 4.21 -12.46
CA ALA A 732 -10.25 5.11 -11.31
C ALA A 732 -8.88 5.47 -10.73
N THR A 733 -7.96 4.51 -10.59
CA THR A 733 -6.58 4.80 -10.17
C THR A 733 -5.84 5.66 -11.18
N GLN A 734 -6.03 5.42 -12.49
CA GLN A 734 -5.42 6.24 -13.53
C GLN A 734 -5.93 7.69 -13.48
N GLU A 735 -7.25 7.90 -13.43
CA GLU A 735 -7.86 9.23 -13.33
C GLU A 735 -7.41 9.95 -12.06
N LYS A 736 -7.36 9.24 -10.92
CA LYS A 736 -6.86 9.79 -9.67
C LYS A 736 -5.40 10.22 -9.76
N ARG A 737 -4.54 9.40 -10.38
CA ARG A 737 -3.11 9.72 -10.59
C ARG A 737 -2.95 10.95 -11.47
N GLU A 738 -3.68 11.02 -12.59
CA GLU A 738 -3.62 12.16 -13.51
C GLU A 738 -4.10 13.45 -12.84
N HIS A 739 -5.16 13.37 -12.04
CA HIS A 739 -5.66 14.49 -11.25
C HIS A 739 -4.65 14.98 -10.21
N LEU A 740 -4.08 14.07 -9.41
CA LEU A 740 -3.05 14.38 -8.41
C LEU A 740 -1.79 14.95 -9.05
N ALA A 741 -1.32 14.37 -10.16
CA ALA A 741 -0.13 14.84 -10.87
C ALA A 741 -0.31 16.29 -11.36
N ARG A 742 -1.49 16.63 -11.88
CA ARG A 742 -1.82 18.00 -12.31
C ARG A 742 -1.86 18.97 -11.13
N ILE A 743 -2.45 18.56 -10.00
CA ILE A 743 -2.47 19.38 -8.78
C ILE A 743 -1.05 19.63 -8.27
N VAL A 744 -0.21 18.59 -8.22
CA VAL A 744 1.19 18.68 -7.79
C VAL A 744 1.98 19.63 -8.69
N GLU A 745 1.81 19.55 -10.02
CA GLU A 745 2.45 20.45 -10.97
C GLU A 745 2.04 21.91 -10.72
N ASN A 746 0.75 22.17 -10.59
CA ASN A 746 0.24 23.51 -10.30
C ASN A 746 0.75 24.05 -8.96
N LEU A 747 0.80 23.20 -7.91
CA LEU A 747 1.34 23.56 -6.60
C LEU A 747 2.85 23.83 -6.63
N LYS A 748 3.61 23.13 -7.48
CA LYS A 748 5.05 23.39 -7.70
C LYS A 748 5.26 24.76 -8.34
N LEU A 749 4.54 25.06 -9.42
CA LEU A 749 4.56 26.38 -10.06
C LEU A 749 4.16 27.50 -9.09
N ALA A 750 3.13 27.25 -8.28
CA ALA A 750 2.67 28.18 -7.26
C ALA A 750 3.74 28.45 -6.18
N ALA A 751 4.43 27.40 -5.73
CA ALA A 751 5.52 27.51 -4.76
C ALA A 751 6.72 28.31 -5.32
N GLU A 752 7.01 28.19 -6.61
CA GLU A 752 8.03 29.00 -7.29
C GLU A 752 7.63 30.48 -7.32
N GLU A 753 6.41 30.79 -7.74
CA GLU A 753 5.88 32.17 -7.78
C GLU A 753 5.87 32.81 -6.39
N LEU A 754 5.48 32.07 -5.35
CA LEU A 754 5.51 32.53 -3.96
C LEU A 754 6.94 32.81 -3.45
N ARG A 755 7.95 32.07 -3.93
CA ARG A 755 9.37 32.34 -3.61
C ARG A 755 9.87 33.62 -4.28
N PHE A 756 9.43 33.91 -5.51
CA PHE A 756 9.78 35.15 -6.19
C PHE A 756 9.08 36.37 -5.59
N GLY A 757 7.80 36.24 -5.21
CA GLY A 757 7.03 37.33 -4.58
C GLY A 757 7.49 37.69 -3.15
N SER A 758 8.33 36.86 -2.52
CA SER A 758 8.93 37.13 -1.22
C SER A 758 10.27 37.89 -1.28
N LYS A 759 10.89 38.01 -2.46
CA LYS A 759 12.13 38.76 -2.70
C LYS A 759 11.80 40.17 -3.17
#